data_AF-A0A832IDM9-F1
#
_entry.id   AF-A0A832IDM9-F1
#
_cell.length_a   1.000
_cell.length_b   1.000
_cell.length_c   1.000
_cell.angle_alpha   90.00
_cell.angle_beta   90.00
_cell.angle_gamma   90.00
#
_symmetry.space_group_name_H-M   'P 1'
#
loop_
_entity.id
_entity.type
_entity.pdbx_description
1 polymer ?
#
loop_
_entity_poly.entity_id
_entity_poly.type
_entity_poly.pdbx_seq_one_letter_code
_entity_poly.pdbx_strand_id
1 'polypeptide(L)'
;MTYSFSRNNVFIIGLEEGYAGNEYRVNQTWLNEKLATNTLPLTFVYGHYPAFEVAPANTLANNPAARDAFWKSLGDYSVNVYSSGHIHLYNRAKISIDGGPEIQQIVVGTGGGQLATWDGTYPDSRVIGESHQEGKYGYNLVTINGNKVSIEHYTYDTLTDTWHLFDTYEYTLTLRKFGGNNANQSIDPDILTNYYQGSGWGIAVQKIGTGTLTLNPGFSSYAQMITVSGGTLDVRGDYSQAPLTVQSGATAILGDEGKVAGVVMDSGGTLSGTGSVVGNLANAGTVKPGNSIGILKVIGNYTQDSDGKLSIEVASPVKNDILAVTRGASLAGSLETSWTGGATPTIGTTFGTILTAASGVTGTFSNLRTNITPTLVFKPRYDVPNQVYLVVERDYSNQTLLTYLTPDQRAVSSMLNAVAGSATGDLNTVLSAIDALPTYVQAANAIEQLAPKGSDARSSMGISTASFQAGNISGRLSDLRQGAQGISVNGLNIRNRDFISNWMERPILLASTASHTTGMMPSGIYERLGLFVKGNAVFGDQRDTSEQTGYDFTNIGITMGSDYRFTKNFIAGLMFGINTSRANADNVGSKVKMEGYTFGTYGTYYIKGFFVDGQLSYGYARYDNTRRIVFPGIDRTATSSPNGRQFTAYGGAGYEFPVDRWTITPTMSMQYIKLNVDDYTESGAGALNLDVDRQDIESLQASVGWKVSYSWQTGKTLFLPNICASYRYEFLRDSKNITFQLTQGSSPFTIKTLYPNKNFAILGAGVTVAARDNTSFSISYNVQFGNNKYMAHNINASLRILF
;
A
#
# COMPACT_ATOMS: atom_id res chain seq x y z
N MET A 1 -29.10 -54.09 -3.43
CA MET A 1 -29.97 -52.92 -3.68
C MET A 1 -29.83 -51.91 -2.56
N THR A 2 -29.43 -50.67 -2.85
CA THR A 2 -29.41 -49.55 -1.88
C THR A 2 -30.74 -48.78 -1.91
N TYR A 3 -31.34 -48.47 -0.76
CA TYR A 3 -32.61 -47.73 -0.65
C TYR A 3 -32.76 -47.01 0.69
N SER A 4 -33.71 -46.07 0.76
CA SER A 4 -34.08 -45.39 2.00
C SER A 4 -35.57 -45.14 2.07
N PHE A 5 -36.15 -45.18 3.25
CA PHE A 5 -37.55 -44.82 3.48
C PHE A 5 -37.73 -44.22 4.88
N SER A 6 -38.85 -43.54 5.06
CA SER A 6 -39.23 -42.93 6.34
C SER A 6 -40.49 -43.59 6.87
N ARG A 7 -40.56 -43.80 8.19
CA ARG A 7 -41.78 -44.21 8.88
C ARG A 7 -41.83 -43.53 10.24
N ASN A 8 -42.88 -42.76 10.50
CA ASN A 8 -43.02 -41.93 11.69
C ASN A 8 -41.79 -41.01 11.87
N ASN A 9 -41.09 -41.12 13.00
CA ASN A 9 -39.90 -40.34 13.35
C ASN A 9 -38.57 -41.01 12.97
N VAL A 10 -38.62 -42.05 12.13
CA VAL A 10 -37.48 -42.90 11.80
C VAL A 10 -37.16 -42.84 10.32
N PHE A 11 -35.91 -42.52 10.00
CA PHE A 11 -35.32 -42.66 8.69
C PHE A 11 -34.51 -43.96 8.64
N ILE A 12 -34.78 -44.79 7.64
CA ILE A 12 -34.15 -46.09 7.49
C ILE A 12 -33.38 -46.10 6.19
N ILE A 13 -32.11 -46.51 6.26
CA ILE A 13 -31.21 -46.65 5.12
C ILE A 13 -30.76 -48.12 5.04
N GLY A 14 -31.10 -48.77 3.94
CA GLY A 14 -30.58 -50.08 3.57
C GLY A 14 -29.49 -49.92 2.51
N LEU A 15 -28.28 -50.39 2.81
CA LEU A 15 -27.11 -50.28 1.94
C LEU A 15 -26.86 -51.57 1.18
N GLU A 16 -26.36 -51.42 -0.04
CA GLU A 16 -25.67 -52.48 -0.77
C GLU A 16 -24.19 -52.13 -0.86
N GLU A 17 -23.40 -52.96 -0.21
CA GLU A 17 -21.95 -52.84 -0.18
C GLU A 17 -21.34 -53.75 -1.26
N GLY A 18 -20.34 -53.26 -1.99
CA GLY A 18 -19.85 -53.89 -3.22
C GLY A 18 -20.08 -53.05 -4.49
N TYR A 19 -20.33 -51.74 -4.33
CA TYR A 19 -20.62 -50.81 -5.42
C TYR A 19 -19.43 -50.69 -6.38
N ALA A 20 -19.52 -51.42 -7.50
CA ALA A 20 -18.57 -51.61 -8.60
C ALA A 20 -17.39 -52.56 -8.34
N GLY A 21 -17.60 -53.86 -8.61
CA GLY A 21 -16.52 -54.79 -8.96
C GLY A 21 -15.73 -55.43 -7.81
N ASN A 22 -16.41 -55.91 -6.76
CA ASN A 22 -15.83 -56.57 -5.58
C ASN A 22 -15.05 -55.65 -4.61
N GLU A 23 -15.25 -54.33 -4.66
CA GLU A 23 -14.71 -53.43 -3.64
C GLU A 23 -15.66 -53.31 -2.43
N TYR A 24 -15.19 -53.69 -1.23
CA TYR A 24 -15.93 -53.59 0.04
C TYR A 24 -16.15 -52.12 0.46
N ARG A 25 -17.10 -51.44 -0.19
CA ARG A 25 -17.46 -50.03 0.04
C ARG A 25 -18.95 -49.75 -0.21
N VAL A 26 -19.41 -48.59 0.26
CA VAL A 26 -20.77 -48.04 0.04
C VAL A 26 -20.77 -46.99 -1.08
N ASN A 27 -21.95 -46.67 -1.63
CA ASN A 27 -22.10 -45.46 -2.47
C ASN A 27 -22.05 -44.21 -1.59
N GLN A 28 -20.84 -43.70 -1.36
CA GLN A 28 -20.58 -42.61 -0.43
C GLN A 28 -21.33 -41.32 -0.78
N THR A 29 -21.37 -40.97 -2.07
CA THR A 29 -22.05 -39.75 -2.54
C THR A 29 -23.54 -39.81 -2.25
N TRP A 30 -24.19 -40.93 -2.56
CA TRP A 30 -25.61 -41.11 -2.30
C TRP A 30 -25.92 -41.15 -0.80
N LEU A 31 -25.10 -41.83 -0.01
CA LEU A 31 -25.25 -41.87 1.45
C LEU A 31 -25.20 -40.46 2.05
N ASN A 32 -24.19 -39.67 1.66
CA ASN A 32 -24.03 -38.30 2.13
C ASN A 32 -25.21 -37.42 1.73
N GLU A 33 -25.75 -37.59 0.51
CA GLU A 33 -26.93 -36.87 0.05
C GLU A 33 -28.16 -37.21 0.91
N LYS A 34 -28.40 -38.50 1.20
CA LYS A 34 -29.56 -38.92 2.00
C LYS A 34 -29.43 -38.53 3.47
N LEU A 35 -28.24 -38.62 4.04
CA LEU A 35 -27.99 -38.15 5.40
C LEU A 35 -28.11 -36.62 5.51
N ALA A 36 -27.60 -35.86 4.53
CA ALA A 36 -27.70 -34.40 4.52
C ALA A 36 -29.13 -33.88 4.31
N THR A 37 -29.98 -34.64 3.61
CA THR A 37 -31.38 -34.28 3.36
C THR A 37 -32.35 -34.83 4.41
N ASN A 38 -31.88 -35.71 5.31
CA ASN A 38 -32.73 -36.26 6.37
C ASN A 38 -33.08 -35.17 7.41
N THR A 39 -34.36 -35.12 7.78
CA THR A 39 -34.89 -34.20 8.81
C THR A 39 -35.48 -34.95 10.01
N LEU A 40 -35.49 -36.28 9.97
CA LEU A 40 -36.02 -37.14 11.01
C LEU A 40 -34.97 -37.41 12.11
N PRO A 41 -35.39 -37.49 13.38
CA PRO A 41 -34.46 -37.56 14.52
C PRO A 41 -33.75 -38.90 14.67
N LEU A 42 -34.36 -40.01 14.24
CA LEU A 42 -33.77 -41.35 14.34
C LEU A 42 -33.33 -41.82 12.97
N THR A 43 -32.07 -42.19 12.82
CA THR A 43 -31.54 -42.79 11.59
C THR A 43 -31.01 -44.18 11.90
N PHE A 44 -31.58 -45.19 11.25
CA PHE A 44 -31.06 -46.56 11.28
C PHE A 44 -30.42 -46.89 9.95
N VAL A 45 -29.17 -47.33 10.02
CA VAL A 45 -28.42 -47.76 8.84
C VAL A 45 -28.14 -49.24 8.99
N TYR A 46 -28.50 -50.03 7.99
CA TYR A 46 -28.09 -51.41 7.92
C TYR A 46 -27.54 -51.76 6.54
N GLY A 47 -26.69 -52.78 6.52
CA GLY A 47 -26.06 -53.29 5.32
C GLY A 47 -25.87 -54.80 5.39
N HIS A 48 -25.23 -55.36 4.37
CA HIS A 48 -24.83 -56.74 4.34
C HIS A 48 -23.57 -56.97 5.19
N TYR A 49 -22.48 -56.24 4.95
CA TYR A 49 -21.17 -56.52 5.54
C TYR A 49 -20.92 -55.73 6.83
N PRO A 50 -20.24 -56.32 7.84
CA PRO A 50 -19.78 -55.54 8.98
C PRO A 50 -18.72 -54.53 8.53
N ALA A 51 -18.70 -53.36 9.17
CA ALA A 51 -17.75 -52.30 8.84
C ALA A 51 -16.37 -52.58 9.44
N PHE A 52 -16.33 -53.03 10.69
CA PHE A 52 -15.13 -53.47 11.40
C PHE A 52 -15.15 -55.00 11.52
N GLU A 53 -13.96 -55.61 11.45
CA GLU A 53 -13.79 -57.05 11.24
C GLU A 53 -14.38 -57.89 12.38
N VAL A 54 -15.26 -58.84 12.04
CA VAL A 54 -15.86 -59.84 12.93
C VAL A 54 -15.77 -61.18 12.20
N ALA A 55 -14.90 -62.07 12.66
CA ALA A 55 -14.39 -63.23 11.91
C ALA A 55 -13.69 -62.84 10.58
N PRO A 56 -12.54 -63.44 10.24
CA PRO A 56 -11.76 -63.05 9.06
C PRO A 56 -12.41 -63.56 7.76
N ALA A 57 -13.40 -62.83 7.24
CA ALA A 57 -13.87 -62.91 5.86
C ALA A 57 -14.81 -61.75 5.53
N ASN A 58 -14.64 -61.15 4.34
CA ASN A 58 -15.63 -60.29 3.68
C ASN A 58 -16.24 -59.16 4.54
N THR A 59 -15.43 -58.14 4.87
CA THR A 59 -15.86 -56.99 5.68
C THR A 59 -15.43 -55.68 5.01
N LEU A 60 -16.02 -54.54 5.41
CA LEU A 60 -15.55 -53.23 4.91
C LEU A 60 -14.15 -52.88 5.42
N ALA A 61 -13.64 -53.55 6.46
CA ALA A 61 -12.28 -53.37 6.95
C ALA A 61 -11.21 -53.73 5.89
N ASN A 62 -11.58 -54.51 4.86
CA ASN A 62 -10.74 -54.79 3.70
C ASN A 62 -10.44 -53.53 2.85
N ASN A 63 -11.18 -52.43 3.04
CA ASN A 63 -10.86 -51.11 2.48
C ASN A 63 -10.93 -50.03 3.58
N PRO A 64 -9.87 -49.87 4.40
CA PRO A 64 -9.89 -49.01 5.56
C PRO A 64 -10.26 -47.55 5.27
N ALA A 65 -9.81 -47.00 4.14
CA ALA A 65 -10.10 -45.62 3.75
C ALA A 65 -11.58 -45.41 3.42
N ALA A 66 -12.19 -46.32 2.64
CA ALA A 66 -13.62 -46.24 2.34
C ALA A 66 -14.48 -46.51 3.58
N ARG A 67 -14.06 -47.45 4.43
CA ARG A 67 -14.69 -47.75 5.72
C ARG A 67 -14.65 -46.57 6.67
N ASP A 68 -13.51 -45.91 6.81
CA ASP A 68 -13.36 -44.73 7.68
C ASP A 68 -14.19 -43.55 7.14
N ALA A 69 -14.24 -43.33 5.82
CA ALA A 69 -15.11 -42.31 5.22
C ALA A 69 -16.60 -42.60 5.46
N PHE A 70 -17.01 -43.86 5.33
CA PHE A 70 -18.36 -44.31 5.64
C PHE A 70 -18.70 -44.07 7.11
N TRP A 71 -17.85 -44.54 8.02
CA TRP A 71 -18.06 -44.42 9.47
C TRP A 71 -18.06 -42.97 9.92
N LYS A 72 -17.19 -42.13 9.34
CA LYS A 72 -17.16 -40.69 9.59
C LYS A 72 -18.47 -40.05 9.17
N SER A 73 -19.02 -40.45 8.02
CA SER A 73 -20.31 -39.92 7.55
C SER A 73 -21.45 -40.31 8.51
N LEU A 74 -21.46 -41.56 8.99
CA LEU A 74 -22.42 -41.95 10.04
C LEU A 74 -22.29 -41.07 11.29
N GLY A 75 -21.06 -40.78 11.73
CA GLY A 75 -20.81 -39.92 12.88
C GLY A 75 -21.18 -38.45 12.67
N ASP A 76 -20.79 -37.86 11.53
CA ASP A 76 -21.10 -36.48 11.15
C ASP A 76 -22.62 -36.22 11.16
N TYR A 77 -23.40 -37.23 10.76
CA TYR A 77 -24.87 -37.20 10.72
C TYR A 77 -25.54 -37.92 11.91
N SER A 78 -24.80 -38.17 12.99
CA SER A 78 -25.32 -38.63 14.28
C SER A 78 -26.12 -39.96 14.21
N VAL A 79 -25.69 -40.89 13.37
CA VAL A 79 -26.18 -42.27 13.37
C VAL A 79 -25.58 -43.01 14.56
N ASN A 80 -26.43 -43.58 15.42
CA ASN A 80 -25.99 -44.27 16.64
C ASN A 80 -25.68 -45.76 16.42
N VAL A 81 -26.33 -46.39 15.44
CA VAL A 81 -26.25 -47.83 15.21
C VAL A 81 -26.11 -48.14 13.73
N TYR A 82 -25.12 -48.95 13.41
CA TYR A 82 -24.98 -49.65 12.14
C TYR A 82 -25.21 -51.14 12.35
N SER A 83 -26.16 -51.74 11.62
CA SER A 83 -26.45 -53.17 11.70
C SER A 83 -26.04 -53.93 10.43
N SER A 84 -25.57 -55.17 10.57
CA SER A 84 -25.15 -56.00 9.43
C SER A 84 -25.47 -57.48 9.62
N GLY A 85 -25.51 -58.26 8.53
CA GLY A 85 -25.95 -59.67 8.55
C GLY A 85 -25.03 -60.69 7.88
N HIS A 86 -23.87 -60.31 7.32
CA HIS A 86 -23.02 -61.21 6.54
C HIS A 86 -22.35 -62.32 7.36
N ILE A 87 -22.02 -62.05 8.63
CA ILE A 87 -21.35 -63.02 9.51
C ILE A 87 -22.39 -63.64 10.42
N HIS A 88 -22.53 -64.97 10.36
CA HIS A 88 -23.63 -65.71 10.98
C HIS A 88 -23.42 -65.98 12.48
N LEU A 89 -23.23 -64.90 13.24
CA LEU A 89 -23.15 -64.87 14.71
C LEU A 89 -23.77 -63.55 15.21
N TYR A 90 -23.92 -63.42 16.53
CA TYR A 90 -24.28 -62.15 17.15
C TYR A 90 -23.06 -61.46 17.75
N ASN A 91 -22.94 -60.17 17.49
CA ASN A 91 -21.92 -59.35 18.12
C ASN A 91 -22.34 -57.88 18.17
N ARG A 92 -21.95 -57.21 19.25
CA ARG A 92 -22.09 -55.77 19.43
C ARG A 92 -20.76 -55.18 19.89
N ALA A 93 -20.34 -54.12 19.23
CA ALA A 93 -19.13 -53.39 19.59
C ALA A 93 -19.29 -51.89 19.35
N LYS A 94 -18.57 -51.14 20.18
CA LYS A 94 -18.55 -49.68 20.20
C LYS A 94 -17.30 -49.17 19.50
N ILE A 95 -17.47 -48.22 18.57
CA ILE A 95 -16.38 -47.72 17.74
C ILE A 95 -16.42 -46.19 17.66
N SER A 96 -15.24 -45.57 17.81
CA SER A 96 -14.98 -44.16 17.51
C SER A 96 -13.76 -44.03 16.60
N ILE A 97 -13.84 -43.17 15.60
CA ILE A 97 -12.70 -42.85 14.70
C ILE A 97 -12.40 -41.35 14.78
N ASP A 98 -11.12 -40.97 14.75
CA ASP A 98 -10.64 -39.58 14.71
C ASP A 98 -11.24 -38.64 15.78
N GLY A 99 -11.56 -39.15 16.96
CA GLY A 99 -12.22 -38.39 18.04
C GLY A 99 -13.69 -38.06 17.77
N GLY A 100 -14.29 -38.69 16.76
CA GLY A 100 -15.71 -38.59 16.41
C GLY A 100 -16.64 -39.35 17.37
N PRO A 101 -17.96 -39.23 17.19
CA PRO A 101 -18.94 -39.83 18.10
C PRO A 101 -18.87 -41.36 18.12
N GLU A 102 -19.23 -41.95 19.27
CA GLU A 102 -19.30 -43.40 19.43
C GLU A 102 -20.53 -43.95 18.68
N ILE A 103 -20.29 -44.95 17.83
CA ILE A 103 -21.32 -45.65 17.04
C ILE A 103 -21.25 -47.14 17.36
N GLN A 104 -22.42 -47.78 17.53
CA GLN A 104 -22.48 -49.22 17.70
C GLN A 104 -22.54 -49.94 16.37
N GLN A 105 -21.63 -50.90 16.17
CA GLN A 105 -21.80 -51.96 15.20
C GLN A 105 -22.56 -53.11 15.84
N ILE A 106 -23.64 -53.56 15.20
CA ILE A 106 -24.37 -54.77 15.60
C ILE A 106 -24.41 -55.75 14.44
N VAL A 107 -23.79 -56.92 14.62
CA VAL A 107 -23.83 -58.03 13.68
C VAL A 107 -24.92 -59.00 14.12
N VAL A 108 -25.84 -59.31 13.20
CA VAL A 108 -26.99 -60.20 13.39
C VAL A 108 -27.22 -61.04 12.13
N GLY A 109 -26.25 -61.89 11.79
CA GLY A 109 -26.30 -62.71 10.56
C GLY A 109 -26.88 -64.10 10.74
N THR A 110 -27.41 -64.42 11.91
CA THR A 110 -27.72 -65.79 12.33
C THR A 110 -28.81 -66.49 11.50
N GLY A 111 -29.62 -65.78 10.71
CA GLY A 111 -30.71 -66.37 9.92
C GLY A 111 -30.38 -66.77 8.47
N GLY A 112 -29.15 -66.52 7.98
CA GLY A 112 -28.80 -66.58 6.55
C GLY A 112 -27.98 -67.79 6.08
N GLY A 113 -27.43 -68.59 6.99
CA GLY A 113 -26.62 -69.77 6.65
C GLY A 113 -26.00 -70.45 7.87
N GLN A 114 -24.90 -71.17 7.68
CA GLN A 114 -24.23 -71.90 8.77
C GLN A 114 -23.64 -70.94 9.80
N LEU A 115 -23.89 -71.21 11.08
CA LEU A 115 -23.40 -70.40 12.20
C LEU A 115 -21.87 -70.35 12.22
N ALA A 116 -21.33 -69.15 12.42
CA ALA A 116 -19.89 -68.89 12.43
C ALA A 116 -19.32 -68.95 13.86
N THR A 117 -18.05 -69.31 13.98
CA THR A 117 -17.29 -69.24 15.25
C THR A 117 -16.23 -68.14 15.19
N TRP A 118 -16.05 -67.41 16.28
CA TRP A 118 -15.09 -66.31 16.40
C TRP A 118 -14.70 -66.09 17.86
N ASP A 119 -13.44 -65.76 18.13
CA ASP A 119 -12.88 -65.66 19.48
C ASP A 119 -13.26 -64.36 20.24
N GLY A 120 -14.11 -63.52 19.65
CA GLY A 120 -14.54 -62.25 20.23
C GLY A 120 -13.49 -61.13 20.17
N THR A 121 -12.34 -61.34 19.52
CA THR A 121 -11.22 -60.39 19.53
C THR A 121 -11.16 -59.56 18.26
N TYR A 122 -11.14 -58.23 18.41
CA TYR A 122 -10.97 -57.30 17.29
C TYR A 122 -9.50 -56.99 17.01
N PRO A 123 -9.08 -56.96 15.73
CA PRO A 123 -7.74 -56.53 15.35
C PRO A 123 -7.55 -55.00 15.35
N ASP A 124 -8.64 -54.23 15.24
CA ASP A 124 -8.61 -52.77 15.19
C ASP A 124 -8.76 -52.18 16.60
N SER A 125 -7.74 -51.46 17.08
CA SER A 125 -7.69 -50.92 18.45
C SER A 125 -8.73 -49.85 18.75
N ARG A 126 -9.42 -49.33 17.72
CA ARG A 126 -10.53 -48.38 17.85
C ARG A 126 -11.85 -49.04 18.22
N VAL A 127 -11.91 -50.38 18.17
CA VAL A 127 -13.11 -51.16 18.43
C VAL A 127 -13.08 -51.70 19.86
N ILE A 128 -14.14 -51.41 20.61
CA ILE A 128 -14.36 -51.92 21.95
C ILE A 128 -15.51 -52.92 21.87
N GLY A 129 -15.21 -54.22 21.93
CA GLY A 129 -16.22 -55.28 21.96
C GLY A 129 -17.04 -55.22 23.25
N GLU A 130 -18.37 -55.33 23.14
CA GLU A 130 -19.28 -55.21 24.29
C GLU A 130 -20.06 -56.49 24.56
N SER A 131 -20.55 -57.17 23.52
CA SER A 131 -21.31 -58.42 23.65
C SER A 131 -21.08 -59.32 22.43
N HIS A 132 -21.05 -60.63 22.64
CA HIS A 132 -20.81 -61.61 21.59
C HIS A 132 -21.46 -62.96 21.92
N GLN A 133 -22.04 -63.60 20.90
CA GLN A 133 -22.52 -64.97 20.94
C GLN A 133 -22.30 -65.69 19.60
N GLU A 134 -21.74 -66.88 19.68
CA GLU A 134 -21.64 -67.84 18.57
C GLU A 134 -22.55 -69.07 18.80
N GLY A 135 -22.82 -69.83 17.73
CA GLY A 135 -23.47 -71.13 17.83
C GLY A 135 -24.98 -71.13 18.13
N LYS A 136 -25.67 -69.98 18.13
CA LYS A 136 -27.13 -69.91 18.22
C LYS A 136 -27.77 -69.09 17.10
N TYR A 137 -28.99 -69.48 16.72
CA TYR A 137 -29.85 -68.68 15.85
C TYR A 137 -30.44 -67.50 16.65
N GLY A 138 -30.57 -66.33 16.02
CA GLY A 138 -30.93 -65.09 16.70
C GLY A 138 -31.66 -64.08 15.82
N TYR A 139 -32.35 -63.13 16.45
CA TYR A 139 -32.88 -61.92 15.81
C TYR A 139 -32.80 -60.71 16.74
N ASN A 140 -32.83 -59.50 16.17
CA ASN A 140 -32.92 -58.26 16.93
C ASN A 140 -34.34 -57.70 16.87
N LEU A 141 -34.90 -57.39 18.04
CA LEU A 141 -36.11 -56.59 18.19
C LEU A 141 -35.71 -55.14 18.48
N VAL A 142 -36.07 -54.22 17.58
CA VAL A 142 -35.82 -52.79 17.78
C VAL A 142 -37.12 -52.11 18.21
N THR A 143 -37.15 -51.66 19.46
CA THR A 143 -38.28 -50.94 20.04
C THR A 143 -37.94 -49.45 20.15
N ILE A 144 -38.81 -48.61 19.60
CA ILE A 144 -38.65 -47.16 19.61
C ILE A 144 -39.80 -46.55 20.41
N ASN A 145 -39.46 -45.90 21.51
CA ASN A 145 -40.42 -45.21 22.37
C ASN A 145 -39.96 -43.77 22.61
N GLY A 146 -40.53 -42.82 21.87
CA GLY A 146 -40.09 -41.43 21.86
C GLY A 146 -38.65 -41.30 21.33
N ASN A 147 -37.75 -40.82 22.19
CA ASN A 147 -36.31 -40.69 21.90
C ASN A 147 -35.45 -41.82 22.49
N LYS A 148 -36.07 -42.81 23.15
CA LYS A 148 -35.41 -44.02 23.63
C LYS A 148 -35.52 -45.12 22.59
N VAL A 149 -34.38 -45.71 22.25
CA VAL A 149 -34.29 -46.90 21.41
C VAL A 149 -33.77 -48.03 22.26
N SER A 150 -34.45 -49.17 22.22
CA SER A 150 -33.97 -50.44 22.76
C SER A 150 -33.78 -51.43 21.61
N ILE A 151 -32.63 -52.09 21.59
CA ILE A 151 -32.29 -53.17 20.66
C ILE A 151 -32.04 -54.42 21.49
N GLU A 152 -32.97 -55.36 21.40
CA GLU A 152 -32.95 -56.61 22.16
C GLU A 152 -32.58 -57.77 21.24
N HIS A 153 -31.51 -58.49 21.57
CA HIS A 153 -31.11 -59.68 20.84
C HIS A 153 -31.72 -60.92 21.49
N TYR A 154 -32.56 -61.64 20.74
CA TYR A 154 -33.16 -62.90 21.15
C TYR A 154 -32.45 -64.06 20.48
N THR A 155 -32.28 -65.15 21.22
CA THR A 155 -31.56 -66.36 20.79
C THR A 155 -32.46 -67.57 20.92
N TYR A 156 -32.40 -68.46 19.94
CA TYR A 156 -33.23 -69.64 19.85
C TYR A 156 -32.54 -70.82 20.52
N ASP A 157 -33.22 -71.44 21.48
CA ASP A 157 -32.80 -72.68 22.08
C ASP A 157 -33.48 -73.86 21.38
N THR A 158 -32.69 -74.63 20.64
CA THR A 158 -33.16 -75.80 19.87
C THR A 158 -33.59 -76.97 20.75
N LEU A 159 -33.19 -77.01 22.03
CA LEU A 159 -33.57 -78.08 22.95
C LEU A 159 -34.95 -77.84 23.58
N THR A 160 -35.31 -76.58 23.78
CA THR A 160 -36.56 -76.17 24.44
C THR A 160 -37.59 -75.58 23.48
N ASP A 161 -37.23 -75.31 22.23
CA ASP A 161 -38.06 -74.66 21.21
C ASP A 161 -38.58 -73.28 21.69
N THR A 162 -37.71 -72.50 22.33
CA THR A 162 -38.06 -71.18 22.87
C THR A 162 -37.00 -70.11 22.56
N TRP A 163 -37.45 -68.85 22.53
CA TRP A 163 -36.60 -67.68 22.32
C TRP A 163 -36.28 -67.02 23.66
N HIS A 164 -35.00 -66.75 23.90
CA HIS A 164 -34.52 -66.10 25.12
C HIS A 164 -33.78 -64.80 24.80
N LEU A 165 -34.08 -63.76 25.58
CA LEU A 165 -33.32 -62.50 25.54
C LEU A 165 -31.87 -62.77 25.98
N PHE A 166 -30.92 -62.40 25.14
CA PHE A 166 -29.48 -62.58 25.37
C PHE A 166 -28.76 -61.26 25.64
N ASP A 167 -29.05 -60.23 24.85
CA ASP A 167 -28.41 -58.92 24.99
C ASP A 167 -29.44 -57.79 24.84
N THR A 168 -29.19 -56.67 25.48
CA THR A 168 -29.99 -55.45 25.36
C THR A 168 -29.07 -54.26 25.24
N TYR A 169 -29.26 -53.49 24.17
CA TYR A 169 -28.61 -52.20 23.98
C TYR A 169 -29.65 -51.09 23.95
N GLU A 170 -29.52 -50.14 24.87
CA GLU A 170 -30.40 -48.97 24.92
C GLU A 170 -29.60 -47.69 24.70
N TYR A 171 -30.18 -46.76 23.94
CA TYR A 171 -29.68 -45.40 23.84
C TYR A 171 -30.82 -44.38 23.79
N THR A 172 -30.51 -43.17 24.23
CA THR A 172 -31.45 -42.04 24.22
C THR A 172 -30.85 -40.90 23.39
N LEU A 173 -31.60 -40.35 22.44
CA LEU A 173 -31.14 -39.20 21.68
C LEU A 173 -31.14 -37.93 22.57
N THR A 174 -29.97 -37.31 22.74
CA THR A 174 -29.75 -36.10 23.58
C THR A 174 -29.50 -34.81 22.78
N LEU A 175 -29.30 -34.88 21.46
CA LEU A 175 -28.94 -33.73 20.61
C LEU A 175 -29.86 -33.65 19.39
N ARG A 176 -30.43 -32.47 19.12
CA ARG A 176 -31.11 -32.19 17.85
C ARG A 176 -30.34 -31.10 17.10
N LYS A 177 -29.69 -31.48 16.01
CA LYS A 177 -29.06 -30.54 15.07
C LYS A 177 -30.14 -29.87 14.22
N PHE A 178 -30.05 -28.56 14.04
CA PHE A 178 -30.96 -27.78 13.20
C PHE A 178 -30.15 -27.01 12.16
N GLY A 179 -30.61 -26.97 10.91
CA GLY A 179 -29.89 -26.28 9.83
C GLY A 179 -28.81 -27.11 9.13
N GLY A 180 -28.92 -28.45 9.07
CA GLY A 180 -28.05 -29.30 8.24
C GLY A 180 -28.14 -29.04 6.73
N ASN A 181 -29.13 -28.27 6.29
CA ASN A 181 -29.39 -27.93 4.90
C ASN A 181 -29.00 -26.47 4.60
N ASN A 182 -28.56 -26.20 3.36
CA ASN A 182 -28.24 -24.85 2.86
C ASN A 182 -29.48 -23.95 2.66
N ALA A 183 -30.61 -24.30 3.27
CA ALA A 183 -31.90 -23.63 3.14
C ALA A 183 -32.25 -22.85 4.42
N ASN A 184 -33.13 -21.85 4.31
CA ASN A 184 -33.64 -21.15 5.47
C ASN A 184 -34.64 -22.03 6.22
N GLN A 185 -34.50 -22.10 7.55
CA GLN A 185 -35.35 -22.86 8.44
C GLN A 185 -35.85 -21.98 9.58
N SER A 186 -37.05 -22.27 10.06
CA SER A 186 -37.62 -21.66 11.25
C SER A 186 -38.03 -22.74 12.22
N ILE A 187 -37.67 -22.59 13.49
CA ILE A 187 -38.13 -23.47 14.55
C ILE A 187 -39.36 -22.82 15.18
N ASP A 188 -40.51 -23.46 15.02
CA ASP A 188 -41.76 -23.08 15.68
C ASP A 188 -41.87 -23.83 17.03
N PRO A 189 -42.20 -23.14 18.14
CA PRO A 189 -42.45 -23.79 19.43
C PRO A 189 -43.47 -24.94 19.39
N ASP A 190 -44.49 -24.89 18.54
CA ASP A 190 -45.61 -25.86 18.52
C ASP A 190 -45.20 -27.25 17.98
N ILE A 191 -44.18 -27.29 17.13
CA ILE A 191 -43.63 -28.54 16.56
C ILE A 191 -42.83 -29.32 17.61
N LEU A 192 -42.33 -28.64 18.65
CA LEU A 192 -41.47 -29.20 19.70
C LEU A 192 -42.21 -29.44 21.02
N THR A 193 -43.19 -28.62 21.36
CA THR A 193 -44.01 -28.81 22.58
C THR A 193 -44.72 -30.16 22.58
N ASN A 194 -45.22 -30.62 21.42
CA ASN A 194 -45.89 -31.92 21.31
C ASN A 194 -44.96 -33.13 21.48
N TYR A 195 -43.63 -32.96 21.46
CA TYR A 195 -42.66 -34.04 21.50
C TYR A 195 -41.94 -34.17 22.86
N TYR A 196 -41.96 -33.13 23.69
CA TYR A 196 -41.06 -33.00 24.85
C TYR A 196 -41.71 -32.55 26.16
N GLN A 197 -43.04 -32.42 26.23
CA GLN A 197 -43.70 -32.21 27.52
C GLN A 197 -43.43 -33.40 28.47
N GLY A 198 -42.73 -33.15 29.58
CA GLY A 198 -42.57 -34.07 30.70
C GLY A 198 -41.16 -34.58 31.02
N SER A 199 -40.12 -34.25 30.23
CA SER A 199 -38.78 -34.86 30.41
C SER A 199 -37.84 -34.13 31.37
N GLY A 200 -38.02 -32.83 31.61
CA GLY A 200 -37.15 -32.05 32.52
C GLY A 200 -35.72 -31.78 32.01
N TRP A 201 -35.41 -32.09 30.74
CA TRP A 201 -34.06 -31.95 30.16
C TRP A 201 -33.99 -30.83 29.11
N GLY A 202 -32.81 -30.19 28.97
CA GLY A 202 -32.57 -29.16 27.96
C GLY A 202 -31.94 -29.65 26.66
N ILE A 203 -31.91 -28.77 25.66
CA ILE A 203 -31.59 -29.01 24.26
C ILE A 203 -30.37 -28.15 23.88
N ALA A 204 -29.36 -28.77 23.28
CA ALA A 204 -28.29 -28.05 22.59
C ALA A 204 -28.73 -27.76 21.14
N VAL A 205 -28.69 -26.49 20.73
CA VAL A 205 -28.95 -26.07 19.35
C VAL A 205 -27.60 -25.91 18.65
N GLN A 206 -27.39 -26.64 17.55
CA GLN A 206 -26.24 -26.43 16.69
C GLN A 206 -26.71 -25.98 15.31
N LYS A 207 -26.31 -24.78 14.89
CA LYS A 207 -26.53 -24.23 13.56
C LYS A 207 -25.30 -24.46 12.68
N ILE A 208 -25.48 -25.28 11.63
CA ILE A 208 -24.47 -25.59 10.61
C ILE A 208 -24.96 -25.14 9.22
N GLY A 209 -24.18 -25.35 8.15
CA GLY A 209 -24.59 -25.03 6.76
C GLY A 209 -24.72 -23.53 6.47
N THR A 210 -24.98 -23.15 5.20
CA THR A 210 -24.95 -21.73 4.78
C THR A 210 -26.27 -20.97 4.98
N GLY A 211 -27.38 -21.67 5.23
CA GLY A 211 -28.72 -21.07 5.37
C GLY A 211 -28.93 -20.28 6.67
N THR A 212 -30.13 -19.70 6.82
CA THR A 212 -30.55 -19.02 8.06
C THR A 212 -31.41 -19.94 8.93
N LEU A 213 -31.14 -20.01 10.23
CA LEU A 213 -32.01 -20.65 11.21
C LEU A 213 -32.67 -19.58 12.09
N THR A 214 -33.99 -19.52 12.07
CA THR A 214 -34.76 -18.59 12.91
C THR A 214 -35.26 -19.29 14.17
N LEU A 215 -34.95 -18.71 15.33
CA LEU A 215 -35.42 -19.12 16.64
C LEU A 215 -36.55 -18.19 17.09
N ASN A 216 -37.79 -18.67 16.98
CA ASN A 216 -38.98 -17.90 17.34
C ASN A 216 -39.29 -17.97 18.84
N PRO A 217 -40.00 -16.97 19.39
CA PRO A 217 -40.52 -17.01 20.77
C PRO A 217 -41.20 -18.35 21.10
N GLY A 218 -41.08 -18.80 22.36
CA GLY A 218 -41.73 -20.03 22.87
C GLY A 218 -40.84 -21.27 22.92
N PHE A 219 -39.68 -21.28 22.27
CA PHE A 219 -38.68 -22.37 22.38
C PHE A 219 -37.72 -22.20 23.59
N SER A 220 -37.82 -21.07 24.29
CA SER A 220 -36.86 -20.57 25.28
C SER A 220 -36.58 -21.47 26.48
N SER A 221 -37.59 -22.15 27.02
CA SER A 221 -37.46 -22.98 28.24
C SER A 221 -36.68 -24.27 28.03
N TYR A 222 -36.36 -24.63 26.78
CA TYR A 222 -35.74 -25.90 26.45
C TYR A 222 -34.29 -25.75 25.97
N ALA A 223 -33.85 -24.61 25.45
CA ALA A 223 -32.48 -24.46 24.99
C ALA A 223 -31.50 -24.29 26.18
N GLN A 224 -30.45 -25.11 26.24
CA GLN A 224 -29.38 -25.01 27.25
C GLN A 224 -28.07 -24.46 26.68
N MET A 225 -27.83 -24.62 25.38
CA MET A 225 -26.64 -24.07 24.71
C MET A 225 -26.94 -23.89 23.22
N ILE A 226 -26.32 -22.88 22.60
CA ILE A 226 -26.45 -22.58 21.17
C ILE A 226 -25.05 -22.42 20.58
N THR A 227 -24.76 -23.16 19.51
CA THR A 227 -23.51 -23.02 18.75
C THR A 227 -23.82 -22.73 17.29
N VAL A 228 -23.21 -21.70 16.73
CA VAL A 228 -23.32 -21.35 15.31
C VAL A 228 -21.98 -21.61 14.63
N SER A 229 -21.92 -22.71 13.88
CA SER A 229 -20.73 -23.17 13.15
C SER A 229 -20.73 -22.76 11.68
N GLY A 230 -21.85 -22.26 11.16
CA GLY A 230 -21.94 -21.74 9.79
C GLY A 230 -23.29 -21.07 9.49
N GLY A 231 -23.29 -20.21 8.47
CA GLY A 231 -24.49 -19.48 8.03
C GLY A 231 -24.99 -18.48 9.08
N THR A 232 -26.31 -18.26 9.13
CA THR A 232 -26.92 -17.25 10.00
C THR A 232 -27.86 -17.88 11.03
N LEU A 233 -27.79 -17.43 12.28
CA LEU A 233 -28.80 -17.64 13.31
C LEU A 233 -29.57 -16.33 13.52
N ASP A 234 -30.89 -16.34 13.40
CA ASP A 234 -31.77 -15.21 13.69
C ASP A 234 -32.57 -15.52 14.97
N VAL A 235 -32.29 -14.79 16.05
CA VAL A 235 -32.89 -15.00 17.37
C VAL A 235 -33.97 -13.96 17.61
N ARG A 236 -35.23 -14.40 17.70
CA ARG A 236 -36.40 -13.54 17.88
C ARG A 236 -37.11 -13.72 19.22
N GLY A 237 -36.64 -14.64 20.07
CA GLY A 237 -37.22 -14.94 21.38
C GLY A 237 -36.22 -14.83 22.53
N ASP A 238 -36.69 -15.06 23.76
CA ASP A 238 -35.89 -14.95 24.98
C ASP A 238 -35.14 -16.25 25.31
N TYR A 239 -33.89 -16.41 24.86
CA TYR A 239 -33.01 -17.53 25.20
C TYR A 239 -31.96 -17.16 26.25
N SER A 240 -32.33 -16.30 27.20
CA SER A 240 -31.42 -15.83 28.27
C SER A 240 -30.82 -16.91 29.18
N GLN A 241 -31.23 -18.17 29.02
CA GLN A 241 -30.68 -19.33 29.73
C GLN A 241 -29.68 -20.15 28.89
N ALA A 242 -29.56 -19.87 27.58
CA ALA A 242 -28.71 -20.63 26.67
C ALA A 242 -27.50 -19.81 26.24
N PRO A 243 -26.26 -20.18 26.64
CA PRO A 243 -25.04 -19.53 26.16
C PRO A 243 -24.89 -19.70 24.66
N LEU A 244 -24.34 -18.70 23.99
CA LEU A 244 -24.16 -18.68 22.55
C LEU A 244 -22.67 -18.65 22.17
N THR A 245 -22.24 -19.61 21.35
CA THR A 245 -20.93 -19.59 20.68
C THR A 245 -21.10 -19.29 19.20
N VAL A 246 -20.41 -18.28 18.68
CA VAL A 246 -20.39 -17.92 17.26
C VAL A 246 -19.01 -18.18 16.69
N GLN A 247 -18.91 -19.17 15.80
CA GLN A 247 -17.64 -19.60 15.23
C GLN A 247 -17.26 -18.78 13.98
N SER A 248 -16.06 -19.02 13.46
CA SER A 248 -15.54 -18.34 12.27
C SER A 248 -16.48 -18.50 11.06
N GLY A 249 -16.79 -17.39 10.39
CA GLY A 249 -17.66 -17.36 9.20
C GLY A 249 -19.16 -17.50 9.49
N ALA A 250 -19.55 -17.64 10.76
CA ALA A 250 -20.94 -17.68 11.20
C ALA A 250 -21.44 -16.29 11.66
N THR A 251 -22.75 -16.08 11.53
CA THR A 251 -23.44 -14.86 11.97
C THR A 251 -24.56 -15.21 12.94
N ALA A 252 -24.66 -14.48 14.04
CA ALA A 252 -25.83 -14.44 14.90
C ALA A 252 -26.46 -13.03 14.86
N ILE A 253 -27.76 -12.97 14.68
CA ILE A 253 -28.58 -11.75 14.68
C ILE A 253 -29.52 -11.86 15.88
N LEU A 254 -29.44 -10.93 16.83
CA LEU A 254 -30.41 -10.82 17.90
C LEU A 254 -31.44 -9.75 17.51
N GLY A 255 -32.66 -10.17 17.18
CA GLY A 255 -33.77 -9.24 16.94
C GLY A 255 -34.13 -8.44 18.20
N ASP A 256 -35.06 -7.49 18.10
CA ASP A 256 -35.42 -6.58 19.20
C ASP A 256 -35.79 -7.32 20.51
N GLU A 257 -36.50 -8.43 20.39
CA GLU A 257 -36.89 -9.30 21.51
C GLU A 257 -35.91 -10.47 21.75
N GLY A 258 -34.93 -10.63 20.86
CA GLY A 258 -33.93 -11.68 20.89
C GLY A 258 -33.03 -11.55 22.11
N LYS A 259 -33.01 -12.57 22.96
CA LYS A 259 -32.05 -12.67 24.06
C LYS A 259 -31.30 -13.98 24.01
N VAL A 260 -30.04 -13.97 24.40
CA VAL A 260 -29.22 -15.18 24.61
C VAL A 260 -28.46 -15.04 25.91
N ALA A 261 -28.13 -16.15 26.57
CA ALA A 261 -27.17 -16.09 27.66
C ALA A 261 -25.76 -15.84 27.08
N GLY A 262 -24.82 -15.42 27.92
CA GLY A 262 -23.45 -15.02 27.59
C GLY A 262 -22.86 -15.56 26.27
N VAL A 263 -22.20 -14.67 25.54
CA VAL A 263 -21.73 -14.92 24.18
C VAL A 263 -20.21 -15.04 24.14
N VAL A 264 -19.72 -16.04 23.43
CA VAL A 264 -18.30 -16.16 23.04
C VAL A 264 -18.22 -16.16 21.51
N MET A 265 -17.39 -15.28 20.95
CA MET A 265 -17.17 -15.22 19.51
C MET A 265 -15.74 -15.57 19.15
N ASP A 266 -15.57 -16.52 18.24
CA ASP A 266 -14.30 -16.83 17.61
C ASP A 266 -13.92 -15.77 16.57
N SER A 267 -12.65 -15.76 16.18
CA SER A 267 -12.18 -14.91 15.09
C SER A 267 -12.94 -15.17 13.79
N GLY A 268 -13.49 -14.11 13.20
CA GLY A 268 -14.33 -14.16 12.00
C GLY A 268 -15.81 -14.46 12.24
N GLY A 269 -16.25 -14.70 13.48
CA GLY A 269 -17.66 -14.74 13.86
C GLY A 269 -18.30 -13.34 13.91
N THR A 270 -19.60 -13.24 13.65
CA THR A 270 -20.34 -11.96 13.71
C THR A 270 -21.55 -12.05 14.64
N LEU A 271 -21.67 -11.10 15.58
CA LEU A 271 -22.89 -10.85 16.35
C LEU A 271 -23.48 -9.51 15.92
N SER A 272 -24.77 -9.46 15.63
CA SER A 272 -25.45 -8.23 15.21
C SER A 272 -26.87 -8.13 15.76
N GLY A 273 -27.53 -7.00 15.53
CA GLY A 273 -28.92 -6.77 15.90
C GLY A 273 -29.09 -5.88 17.14
N THR A 274 -30.33 -5.80 17.61
CA THR A 274 -30.83 -4.87 18.63
C THR A 274 -31.23 -5.56 19.95
N GLY A 275 -31.05 -6.87 20.01
CA GLY A 275 -31.42 -7.69 21.16
C GLY A 275 -30.49 -7.54 22.37
N SER A 276 -30.51 -8.55 23.24
CA SER A 276 -29.75 -8.54 24.49
C SER A 276 -28.92 -9.80 24.72
N VAL A 277 -27.66 -9.62 25.10
CA VAL A 277 -26.84 -10.66 25.72
C VAL A 277 -27.05 -10.59 27.23
N VAL A 278 -27.57 -11.67 27.82
CA VAL A 278 -27.74 -11.82 29.27
C VAL A 278 -26.52 -12.53 29.84
N GLY A 279 -25.58 -11.77 30.39
CA GLY A 279 -24.26 -12.25 30.80
C GLY A 279 -23.13 -11.57 30.03
N ASN A 280 -21.94 -12.17 30.12
CA ASN A 280 -20.74 -11.58 29.51
C ASN A 280 -20.71 -11.81 27.99
N LEU A 281 -20.12 -10.87 27.25
CA LEU A 281 -19.82 -10.98 25.82
C LEU A 281 -18.30 -10.91 25.63
N ALA A 282 -17.70 -12.02 25.20
CA ALA A 282 -16.29 -12.10 24.79
C ALA A 282 -16.20 -12.06 23.25
N ASN A 283 -15.50 -11.07 22.72
CA ASN A 283 -15.45 -10.74 21.30
C ASN A 283 -14.02 -10.89 20.74
N ALA A 284 -13.74 -11.97 20.03
CA ALA A 284 -12.62 -12.08 19.10
C ALA A 284 -13.04 -11.94 17.61
N GLY A 285 -14.33 -11.72 17.35
CA GLY A 285 -14.95 -11.57 16.03
C GLY A 285 -15.40 -10.14 15.74
N THR A 286 -16.62 -9.96 15.22
CA THR A 286 -17.22 -8.63 14.95
C THR A 286 -18.56 -8.47 15.65
N VAL A 287 -18.69 -7.44 16.50
CA VAL A 287 -19.97 -7.00 17.09
C VAL A 287 -20.50 -5.82 16.28
N LYS A 288 -21.74 -5.90 15.81
CA LYS A 288 -22.45 -4.86 15.04
C LYS A 288 -23.79 -4.52 15.70
N PRO A 289 -23.82 -3.61 16.67
CA PRO A 289 -25.09 -3.21 17.27
C PRO A 289 -26.04 -2.62 16.23
N GLY A 290 -27.34 -2.93 16.35
CA GLY A 290 -28.38 -2.38 15.48
C GLY A 290 -28.80 -3.27 14.30
N ASN A 291 -29.80 -2.77 13.57
CA ASN A 291 -30.25 -3.18 12.24
C ASN A 291 -30.45 -1.89 11.39
N SER A 292 -29.49 -0.95 11.50
CA SER A 292 -29.40 0.40 10.89
C SER A 292 -30.46 1.44 11.31
N ILE A 293 -30.40 2.16 12.43
CA ILE A 293 -29.45 2.32 13.54
C ILE A 293 -30.10 1.75 14.81
N GLY A 294 -29.34 1.17 15.75
CA GLY A 294 -29.93 0.60 16.97
C GLY A 294 -28.98 0.35 18.15
N ILE A 295 -29.52 -0.31 19.18
CA ILE A 295 -28.83 -0.56 20.45
C ILE A 295 -28.74 -2.06 20.69
N LEU A 296 -27.53 -2.61 20.84
CA LEU A 296 -27.31 -3.97 21.34
C LEU A 296 -26.99 -3.91 22.82
N LYS A 297 -27.70 -4.65 23.67
CA LYS A 297 -27.52 -4.61 25.12
C LYS A 297 -26.67 -5.78 25.60
N VAL A 298 -25.71 -5.51 26.48
CA VAL A 298 -24.94 -6.52 27.21
C VAL A 298 -25.23 -6.38 28.70
N ILE A 299 -26.06 -7.28 29.21
CA ILE A 299 -26.42 -7.38 30.62
C ILE A 299 -25.32 -8.17 31.35
N GLY A 300 -24.09 -7.66 31.30
CA GLY A 300 -22.86 -8.26 31.84
C GLY A 300 -21.63 -7.45 31.46
N ASN A 301 -20.44 -8.08 31.49
CA ASN A 301 -19.21 -7.46 31.02
C ASN A 301 -19.04 -7.63 29.50
N TYR A 302 -18.43 -6.65 28.86
CA TYR A 302 -17.94 -6.74 27.48
C TYR A 302 -16.42 -6.83 27.46
N THR A 303 -15.87 -7.81 26.75
CA THR A 303 -14.43 -7.92 26.51
C THR A 303 -14.20 -8.03 25.02
N GLN A 304 -13.48 -7.08 24.43
CA GLN A 304 -12.99 -7.16 23.06
C GLN A 304 -11.51 -7.50 23.07
N ASP A 305 -11.16 -8.61 22.41
CA ASP A 305 -9.78 -9.07 22.26
C ASP A 305 -9.06 -8.35 21.11
N SER A 306 -7.77 -8.66 20.89
CA SER A 306 -6.94 -8.01 19.87
C SER A 306 -7.45 -8.19 18.44
N ASP A 307 -8.11 -9.32 18.16
CA ASP A 307 -8.70 -9.62 16.85
C ASP A 307 -10.15 -9.12 16.74
N GLY A 308 -10.74 -8.77 17.88
CA GLY A 308 -12.11 -8.30 17.97
C GLY A 308 -12.34 -6.95 17.30
N LYS A 309 -13.54 -6.78 16.78
CA LYS A 309 -14.01 -5.55 16.13
C LYS A 309 -15.36 -5.13 16.68
N LEU A 310 -15.52 -3.83 16.90
CA LEU A 310 -16.81 -3.17 17.07
C LEU A 310 -17.11 -2.35 15.81
N SER A 311 -18.24 -2.60 15.16
CA SER A 311 -18.70 -1.83 14.00
C SER A 311 -19.90 -0.97 14.36
N ILE A 312 -19.83 0.32 14.06
CA ILE A 312 -20.85 1.32 14.43
C ILE A 312 -21.30 2.10 13.19
N GLU A 313 -22.59 2.09 12.90
CA GLU A 313 -23.18 2.99 11.92
C GLU A 313 -23.48 4.37 12.55
N VAL A 314 -23.15 5.43 11.83
CA VAL A 314 -23.28 6.82 12.28
C VAL A 314 -24.05 7.61 11.23
N ALA A 315 -25.23 8.15 11.58
CA ALA A 315 -26.07 8.92 10.64
C ALA A 315 -26.16 10.41 11.00
N SER A 316 -26.08 10.78 12.27
CA SER A 316 -26.14 12.17 12.71
C SER A 316 -25.55 12.32 14.10
N PRO A 317 -25.28 13.55 14.60
CA PRO A 317 -24.76 13.78 15.94
C PRO A 317 -25.55 13.11 17.08
N VAL A 318 -26.85 12.83 16.84
CA VAL A 318 -27.76 12.22 17.83
C VAL A 318 -28.25 10.82 17.43
N LYS A 319 -27.76 10.26 16.32
CA LYS A 319 -28.21 8.98 15.78
C LYS A 319 -27.02 8.16 15.29
N ASN A 320 -26.64 7.19 16.10
CA ASN A 320 -25.59 6.20 15.84
C ASN A 320 -25.92 4.89 16.57
N ASP A 321 -25.27 3.81 16.19
CA ASP A 321 -25.38 2.54 16.91
C ASP A 321 -24.75 2.63 18.29
N ILE A 322 -25.30 1.87 19.25
CA ILE A 322 -24.83 1.86 20.64
C ILE A 322 -24.66 0.42 21.12
N LEU A 323 -23.47 0.10 21.63
CA LEU A 323 -23.25 -1.08 22.48
C LEU A 323 -23.49 -0.69 23.94
N ALA A 324 -24.63 -1.08 24.50
CA ALA A 324 -25.05 -0.72 25.85
C ALA A 324 -24.66 -1.80 26.88
N VAL A 325 -23.55 -1.61 27.58
CA VAL A 325 -23.00 -2.55 28.57
C VAL A 325 -23.40 -2.13 30.00
N THR A 326 -23.99 -3.05 30.76
CA THR A 326 -24.46 -2.79 32.14
C THR A 326 -23.39 -2.99 33.21
N ARG A 327 -22.25 -3.60 32.88
CA ARG A 327 -21.07 -3.72 33.76
C ARG A 327 -19.85 -3.07 33.12
N GLY A 328 -18.66 -3.69 33.21
CA GLY A 328 -17.42 -3.13 32.65
C GLY A 328 -17.23 -3.48 31.17
N ALA A 329 -16.54 -2.60 30.44
CA ALA A 329 -16.10 -2.85 29.06
C ALA A 329 -14.58 -2.78 28.94
N SER A 330 -13.94 -3.87 28.51
CA SER A 330 -12.51 -3.92 28.20
C SER A 330 -12.30 -3.88 26.69
N LEU A 331 -11.55 -2.89 26.20
CA LEU A 331 -11.36 -2.61 24.78
C LEU A 331 -9.94 -2.91 24.32
N ALA A 332 -9.83 -3.69 23.24
CA ALA A 332 -8.64 -3.88 22.42
C ALA A 332 -9.05 -3.92 20.93
N GLY A 333 -8.16 -4.32 20.03
CA GLY A 333 -8.50 -4.60 18.63
C GLY A 333 -8.99 -3.39 17.84
N SER A 334 -10.07 -3.55 17.07
CA SER A 334 -10.49 -2.55 16.07
C SER A 334 -11.83 -1.86 16.38
N LEU A 335 -11.92 -0.58 16.03
CA LEU A 335 -13.18 0.14 15.84
C LEU A 335 -13.38 0.43 14.35
N GLU A 336 -14.55 0.09 13.82
CA GLU A 336 -14.97 0.40 12.46
C GLU A 336 -16.23 1.25 12.50
N THR A 337 -16.29 2.30 11.67
CA THR A 337 -17.48 3.14 11.56
C THR A 337 -17.93 3.27 10.11
N SER A 338 -19.24 3.33 9.90
CA SER A 338 -19.85 3.64 8.60
C SER A 338 -20.63 4.95 8.68
N TRP A 339 -20.28 5.93 7.85
CA TRP A 339 -21.00 7.21 7.76
C TRP A 339 -22.19 7.09 6.79
N THR A 340 -23.41 7.34 7.28
CA THR A 340 -24.66 7.25 6.50
C THR A 340 -25.44 8.56 6.43
N GLY A 341 -24.96 9.63 7.07
CA GLY A 341 -25.66 10.93 7.14
C GLY A 341 -25.54 11.82 5.91
N GLY A 342 -24.92 11.34 4.83
CA GLY A 342 -24.76 12.09 3.58
C GLY A 342 -23.65 13.15 3.65
N ALA A 343 -24.01 14.39 3.97
CA ALA A 343 -23.07 15.52 3.94
C ALA A 343 -21.88 15.33 4.89
N THR A 344 -20.69 15.78 4.49
CA THR A 344 -19.50 15.71 5.34
C THR A 344 -19.70 16.54 6.61
N PRO A 345 -19.60 15.94 7.81
CA PRO A 345 -19.79 16.66 9.06
C PRO A 345 -18.67 17.66 9.30
N THR A 346 -18.98 18.76 9.99
CA THR A 346 -17.98 19.79 10.33
C THR A 346 -16.99 19.26 11.37
N ILE A 347 -15.75 19.71 11.30
CA ILE A 347 -14.71 19.34 12.26
C ILE A 347 -15.10 19.78 13.66
N GLY A 348 -14.76 18.97 14.65
CA GLY A 348 -15.15 19.17 16.05
C GLY A 348 -16.60 18.78 16.34
N THR A 349 -17.39 18.38 15.33
CA THR A 349 -18.73 17.82 15.58
C THR A 349 -18.61 16.60 16.48
N THR A 350 -19.30 16.66 17.60
CA THR A 350 -19.40 15.56 18.54
C THR A 350 -20.61 14.72 18.19
N PHE A 351 -20.41 13.42 18.08
CA PHE A 351 -21.44 12.42 17.86
C PHE A 351 -21.71 11.68 19.16
N GLY A 352 -22.95 11.21 19.30
CA GLY A 352 -23.44 10.52 20.48
C GLY A 352 -22.59 9.31 20.89
N THR A 353 -22.87 8.83 22.10
CA THR A 353 -22.20 7.68 22.69
C THR A 353 -22.37 6.45 21.82
N ILE A 354 -21.27 5.77 21.51
CA ILE A 354 -21.23 4.52 20.75
C ILE A 354 -21.11 3.29 21.64
N LEU A 355 -20.64 3.49 22.88
CA LEU A 355 -20.51 2.44 23.89
C LEU A 355 -20.76 3.05 25.27
N THR A 356 -21.63 2.44 26.06
CA THR A 356 -21.79 2.73 27.50
C THR A 356 -21.35 1.53 28.32
N ALA A 357 -20.72 1.75 29.48
CA ALA A 357 -20.33 0.69 30.42
C ALA A 357 -20.50 1.18 31.86
N ALA A 358 -21.54 0.73 32.56
CA ALA A 358 -21.91 1.29 33.88
C ALA A 358 -20.84 1.08 34.97
N SER A 359 -19.94 0.11 34.81
CA SER A 359 -18.79 -0.11 35.71
C SER A 359 -17.46 0.40 35.15
N GLY A 360 -17.48 1.21 34.08
CA GLY A 360 -16.30 1.82 33.47
C GLY A 360 -15.82 1.14 32.19
N VAL A 361 -15.05 1.91 31.42
CA VAL A 361 -14.36 1.46 30.20
C VAL A 361 -12.86 1.39 30.51
N THR A 362 -12.22 0.27 30.19
CA THR A 362 -10.78 0.06 30.34
C THR A 362 -10.15 -0.27 28.98
N GLY A 363 -8.94 0.22 28.71
CA GLY A 363 -8.27 0.05 27.43
C GLY A 363 -8.80 0.99 26.33
N THR A 364 -8.28 0.84 25.12
CA THR A 364 -8.62 1.65 23.94
C THR A 364 -8.55 0.78 22.68
N PHE A 365 -9.24 1.19 21.60
CA PHE A 365 -9.08 0.51 20.31
C PHE A 365 -7.67 0.74 19.75
N SER A 366 -7.00 -0.33 19.33
CA SER A 366 -5.64 -0.29 18.77
C SER A 366 -5.64 0.12 17.30
N ASN A 367 -6.69 -0.23 16.56
CA ASN A 367 -6.82 0.06 15.13
C ASN A 367 -8.12 0.82 14.85
N LEU A 368 -8.03 1.94 14.16
CA LEU A 368 -9.19 2.77 13.79
C LEU A 368 -9.45 2.66 12.29
N ARG A 369 -10.64 2.19 11.91
CA ARG A 369 -11.16 2.17 10.54
C ARG A 369 -12.38 3.08 10.48
N THR A 370 -12.13 4.36 10.72
CA THR A 370 -13.18 5.33 11.02
C THR A 370 -13.22 6.54 10.08
N ASN A 371 -12.60 6.41 8.90
CA ASN A 371 -12.56 7.44 7.87
C ASN A 371 -13.97 7.80 7.39
N ILE A 372 -14.27 9.09 7.42
CA ILE A 372 -15.46 9.72 6.85
C ILE A 372 -15.16 10.16 5.41
N THR A 373 -14.00 10.80 5.25
CA THR A 373 -13.38 11.16 3.97
C THR A 373 -11.91 10.69 4.01
N PRO A 374 -11.10 10.87 2.95
CA PRO A 374 -9.69 10.52 2.96
C PRO A 374 -8.87 11.15 4.10
N THR A 375 -9.30 12.31 4.61
CA THR A 375 -8.58 13.08 5.66
C THR A 375 -9.40 13.34 6.91
N LEU A 376 -10.71 13.10 6.90
CA LEU A 376 -11.56 13.20 8.09
C LEU A 376 -11.87 11.83 8.68
N VAL A 377 -11.79 11.71 10.00
CA VAL A 377 -12.06 10.47 10.75
C VAL A 377 -12.99 10.74 11.93
N PHE A 378 -13.76 9.73 12.32
CA PHE A 378 -14.36 9.70 13.66
C PHE A 378 -13.31 9.22 14.67
N LYS A 379 -12.85 10.13 15.53
CA LYS A 379 -11.92 9.80 16.61
C LYS A 379 -12.68 9.44 17.89
N PRO A 380 -12.46 8.26 18.48
CA PRO A 380 -13.08 7.92 19.76
C PRO A 380 -12.49 8.77 20.90
N ARG A 381 -13.35 9.13 21.84
CA ARG A 381 -13.04 9.85 23.08
C ARG A 381 -13.45 9.02 24.29
N TYR A 382 -12.63 9.09 25.33
CA TYR A 382 -12.68 8.26 26.55
C TYR A 382 -12.64 9.10 27.84
N ASP A 383 -12.74 10.42 27.69
CA ASP A 383 -12.60 11.41 28.76
C ASP A 383 -13.88 11.59 29.59
N VAL A 384 -15.03 11.10 29.11
CA VAL A 384 -16.26 11.06 29.91
C VAL A 384 -16.40 9.68 30.56
N PRO A 385 -16.58 9.60 31.89
CA PRO A 385 -16.73 8.32 32.59
C PRO A 385 -17.82 7.43 31.98
N ASN A 386 -17.56 6.12 31.96
CA ASN A 386 -18.53 5.09 31.58
C ASN A 386 -19.01 5.15 30.12
N GLN A 387 -18.36 5.91 29.23
CA GLN A 387 -18.77 5.98 27.84
C GLN A 387 -17.62 6.21 26.85
N VAL A 388 -17.86 5.82 25.60
CA VAL A 388 -17.05 6.17 24.43
C VAL A 388 -17.93 6.89 23.43
N TYR A 389 -17.48 8.04 22.95
CA TYR A 389 -18.19 8.82 21.93
C TYR A 389 -17.23 9.23 20.81
N LEU A 390 -17.76 9.77 19.71
CA LEU A 390 -16.97 10.10 18.52
C LEU A 390 -16.90 11.62 18.30
N VAL A 391 -15.74 12.10 17.86
CA VAL A 391 -15.54 13.48 17.41
C VAL A 391 -14.94 13.47 16.00
N VAL A 392 -15.39 14.37 15.14
CA VAL A 392 -14.82 14.53 13.79
C VAL A 392 -13.50 15.26 13.89
N GLU A 393 -12.43 14.62 13.43
CA GLU A 393 -11.09 15.20 13.39
C GLU A 393 -10.43 14.99 12.02
N ARG A 394 -9.48 15.87 11.72
CA ARG A 394 -8.56 15.68 10.60
C ARG A 394 -7.45 14.72 11.01
N ASP A 395 -7.13 13.79 10.12
CA ASP A 395 -5.97 12.91 10.24
C ASP A 395 -5.31 12.76 8.86
N TYR A 396 -4.35 13.65 8.58
CA TYR A 396 -3.52 13.58 7.37
C TYR A 396 -2.44 12.49 7.47
N SER A 397 -2.36 11.78 8.60
CA SER A 397 -1.40 10.70 8.84
C SER A 397 -2.03 9.31 8.91
N ASN A 398 -3.32 9.19 8.58
CA ASN A 398 -4.03 7.92 8.66
C ASN A 398 -3.43 6.86 7.71
N GLN A 399 -3.43 5.60 8.14
CA GLN A 399 -2.73 4.52 7.46
C GLN A 399 -3.18 4.32 6.00
N THR A 400 -4.46 4.53 5.71
CA THR A 400 -5.01 4.37 4.35
C THR A 400 -4.54 5.49 3.43
N LEU A 401 -4.63 6.76 3.85
CA LEU A 401 -4.12 7.87 3.03
C LEU A 401 -2.63 7.71 2.73
N LEU A 402 -1.86 7.32 3.75
CA LEU A 402 -0.42 7.12 3.61
C LEU A 402 -0.06 6.19 2.44
N THR A 403 -0.84 5.15 2.12
CA THR A 403 -0.51 4.25 0.99
C THR A 403 -0.59 4.91 -0.39
N TYR A 404 -1.22 6.08 -0.50
CA TYR A 404 -1.33 6.85 -1.74
C TYR A 404 -0.27 7.95 -1.86
N LEU A 405 0.51 8.21 -0.81
CA LEU A 405 1.42 9.34 -0.74
C LEU A 405 2.88 8.98 -1.09
N THR A 406 3.49 9.82 -1.93
CA THR A 406 4.95 9.84 -2.16
C THR A 406 5.71 10.29 -0.91
N PRO A 407 7.03 10.09 -0.80
CA PRO A 407 7.83 10.57 0.34
C PRO A 407 7.65 12.08 0.60
N ASP A 408 7.65 12.90 -0.44
CA ASP A 408 7.48 14.35 -0.34
C ASP A 408 6.07 14.73 0.11
N GLN A 409 5.04 14.06 -0.44
CA GLN A 409 3.66 14.25 0.00
C GLN A 409 3.49 13.86 1.47
N ARG A 410 4.17 12.82 1.97
CA ARG A 410 4.12 12.46 3.40
C ARG A 410 4.75 13.51 4.29
N ALA A 411 5.82 14.18 3.84
CA ALA A 411 6.42 15.29 4.58
C ALA A 411 5.42 16.45 4.72
N VAL A 412 4.74 16.80 3.63
CA VAL A 412 3.65 17.79 3.65
C VAL A 412 2.50 17.31 4.54
N SER A 413 2.06 16.06 4.40
CA SER A 413 0.97 15.47 5.20
C SER A 413 1.26 15.52 6.70
N SER A 414 2.51 15.26 7.09
CA SER A 414 2.97 15.38 8.48
C SER A 414 2.86 16.81 9.00
N MET A 415 3.28 17.79 8.18
CA MET A 415 3.11 19.21 8.49
C MET A 415 1.63 19.59 8.65
N LEU A 416 0.76 19.16 7.72
CA LEU A 416 -0.68 19.41 7.82
C LEU A 416 -1.28 18.77 9.07
N ASN A 417 -0.82 17.56 9.43
CA ASN A 417 -1.27 16.86 10.62
C ASN A 417 -0.91 17.60 11.91
N ALA A 418 0.23 18.28 11.95
CA ALA A 418 0.66 19.09 13.10
C ALA A 418 -0.23 20.32 13.35
N VAL A 419 -0.90 20.83 12.31
CA VAL A 419 -1.81 21.98 12.39
C VAL A 419 -3.29 21.60 12.26
N ALA A 420 -3.58 20.31 12.07
CA ALA A 420 -4.91 19.79 11.77
C ALA A 420 -5.98 20.21 12.79
N GLY A 421 -5.64 20.18 14.08
CA GLY A 421 -6.55 20.53 15.18
C GLY A 421 -6.55 22.00 15.59
N SER A 422 -5.61 22.82 15.11
CA SER A 422 -5.44 24.23 15.52
C SER A 422 -5.61 25.23 14.38
N ALA A 423 -5.77 24.76 13.14
CA ALA A 423 -5.96 25.61 11.98
C ALA A 423 -7.21 26.50 12.13
N THR A 424 -7.02 27.81 11.96
CA THR A 424 -8.07 28.82 11.97
C THR A 424 -7.97 29.71 10.74
N GLY A 425 -8.98 30.56 10.50
CA GLY A 425 -8.96 31.54 9.41
C GLY A 425 -8.73 30.92 8.03
N ASP A 426 -7.79 31.50 7.29
CA ASP A 426 -7.48 31.09 5.92
C ASP A 426 -6.91 29.67 5.80
N LEU A 427 -6.10 29.23 6.78
CA LEU A 427 -5.56 27.86 6.79
C LEU A 427 -6.70 26.84 6.92
N ASN A 428 -7.68 27.12 7.77
CA ASN A 428 -8.84 26.24 7.92
C ASN A 428 -9.65 26.15 6.61
N THR A 429 -9.78 27.24 5.85
CA THR A 429 -10.43 27.23 4.53
C THR A 429 -9.72 26.29 3.55
N VAL A 430 -8.38 26.33 3.51
CA VAL A 430 -7.59 25.43 2.67
C VAL A 430 -7.78 23.98 3.09
N LEU A 431 -7.62 23.69 4.39
CA LEU A 431 -7.73 22.33 4.90
C LEU A 431 -9.13 21.76 4.65
N SER A 432 -10.19 22.56 4.86
CA SER A 432 -11.57 22.18 4.54
C SER A 432 -11.79 21.86 3.05
N ALA A 433 -11.08 22.53 2.14
CA ALA A 433 -11.14 22.18 0.72
C ALA A 433 -10.50 20.81 0.43
N ILE A 434 -9.42 20.44 1.14
CA ILE A 434 -8.82 19.10 1.07
C ILE A 434 -9.78 18.06 1.68
N ASP A 435 -10.40 18.39 2.81
CA ASP A 435 -11.29 17.50 3.55
C ASP A 435 -12.57 17.13 2.78
N ALA A 436 -12.98 18.00 1.86
CA ALA A 436 -14.12 17.80 0.98
C ALA A 436 -13.81 16.88 -0.23
N LEU A 437 -12.55 16.48 -0.45
CA LEU A 437 -12.17 15.62 -1.57
C LEU A 437 -12.64 14.18 -1.35
N PRO A 438 -13.40 13.57 -2.28
CA PRO A 438 -14.05 12.29 -2.04
C PRO A 438 -13.13 11.07 -2.16
N THR A 439 -11.95 11.20 -2.76
CA THR A 439 -11.06 10.06 -3.03
C THR A 439 -9.64 10.29 -2.52
N TYR A 440 -8.97 9.22 -2.10
CA TYR A 440 -7.57 9.26 -1.65
C TYR A 440 -6.62 9.79 -2.73
N VAL A 441 -6.88 9.50 -4.01
CA VAL A 441 -6.09 10.02 -5.13
C VAL A 441 -6.22 11.54 -5.26
N GLN A 442 -7.43 12.08 -5.12
CA GLN A 442 -7.64 13.53 -5.14
C GLN A 442 -6.98 14.22 -3.94
N ALA A 443 -7.08 13.63 -2.75
CA ALA A 443 -6.39 14.15 -1.57
C ALA A 443 -4.86 14.14 -1.75
N ALA A 444 -4.29 13.05 -2.26
CA ALA A 444 -2.88 12.95 -2.59
C ALA A 444 -2.45 14.04 -3.60
N ASN A 445 -3.25 14.25 -4.66
CA ASN A 445 -3.00 15.31 -5.63
C ASN A 445 -3.10 16.70 -5.01
N ALA A 446 -4.03 16.97 -4.09
CA ALA A 446 -4.09 18.25 -3.40
C ALA A 446 -2.88 18.48 -2.49
N ILE A 447 -2.44 17.45 -1.76
CA ILE A 447 -1.22 17.48 -0.94
C ILE A 447 0.02 17.72 -1.82
N GLU A 448 0.09 17.12 -3.00
CA GLU A 448 1.17 17.36 -3.98
C GLU A 448 1.26 18.83 -4.41
N GLN A 449 0.13 19.52 -4.58
CA GLN A 449 0.09 20.94 -4.96
C GLN A 449 0.61 21.85 -3.84
N LEU A 450 0.55 21.39 -2.59
CA LEU A 450 1.10 22.11 -1.44
C LEU A 450 2.62 21.91 -1.31
N ALA A 451 3.18 20.88 -1.95
CA ALA A 451 4.61 20.66 -1.93
C ALA A 451 5.36 21.83 -2.61
N PRO A 452 6.49 22.27 -2.03
CA PRO A 452 7.44 23.17 -2.70
C PRO A 452 7.79 22.70 -4.12
N LYS A 453 7.89 23.66 -5.05
CA LYS A 453 8.27 23.39 -6.45
C LYS A 453 9.50 24.21 -6.84
N GLY A 454 10.29 23.67 -7.78
CA GLY A 454 11.37 24.40 -8.45
C GLY A 454 12.73 24.44 -7.72
N SER A 455 12.88 23.83 -6.55
CA SER A 455 14.19 23.77 -5.85
C SER A 455 15.27 23.03 -6.66
N ASP A 456 14.93 21.89 -7.26
CA ASP A 456 15.86 21.16 -8.12
C ASP A 456 16.16 21.92 -9.41
N ALA A 457 15.15 22.56 -10.02
CA ALA A 457 15.35 23.42 -11.18
C ALA A 457 16.31 24.59 -10.89
N ARG A 458 16.17 25.27 -9.74
CA ARG A 458 17.10 26.33 -9.28
C ARG A 458 18.53 25.79 -9.15
N SER A 459 18.68 24.64 -8.49
CA SER A 459 19.98 24.01 -8.24
C SER A 459 20.67 23.65 -9.57
N SER A 460 19.95 22.99 -10.47
CA SER A 460 20.44 22.60 -11.79
C SER A 460 20.77 23.79 -12.67
N MET A 461 19.93 24.82 -12.70
CA MET A 461 20.21 26.04 -13.47
C MET A 461 21.44 26.78 -12.93
N GLY A 462 21.61 26.85 -11.61
CA GLY A 462 22.78 27.46 -10.99
C GLY A 462 24.08 26.71 -11.32
N ILE A 463 24.11 25.39 -11.16
CA ILE A 463 25.27 24.55 -11.52
C ILE A 463 25.55 24.64 -13.02
N SER A 464 24.52 24.52 -13.87
CA SER A 464 24.64 24.61 -15.32
C SER A 464 25.23 25.96 -15.77
N THR A 465 24.83 27.05 -15.12
CA THR A 465 25.36 28.41 -15.39
C THR A 465 26.85 28.51 -15.03
N ALA A 466 27.27 27.97 -13.88
CA ALA A 466 28.70 27.94 -13.51
C ALA A 466 29.54 27.08 -14.46
N SER A 467 29.09 25.86 -14.74
CA SER A 467 29.76 24.96 -15.68
C SER A 467 29.84 25.56 -17.08
N PHE A 468 28.82 26.34 -17.48
CA PHE A 468 28.82 27.11 -18.71
C PHE A 468 29.93 28.17 -18.73
N GLN A 469 29.99 29.06 -17.73
CA GLN A 469 31.00 30.11 -17.68
C GLN A 469 32.41 29.52 -17.72
N ALA A 470 32.62 28.41 -17.02
CA ALA A 470 33.89 27.68 -17.08
C ALA A 470 34.21 27.10 -18.47
N GLY A 471 33.21 26.57 -19.16
CA GLY A 471 33.35 26.09 -20.55
C GLY A 471 33.76 27.19 -21.51
N ASN A 472 33.16 28.40 -21.41
CA ASN A 472 33.53 29.54 -22.24
C ASN A 472 34.99 29.96 -22.06
N ILE A 473 35.44 30.02 -20.81
CA ILE A 473 36.83 30.36 -20.47
C ILE A 473 37.78 29.26 -20.90
N SER A 474 37.48 27.98 -20.62
CA SER A 474 38.29 26.84 -21.09
C SER A 474 38.46 26.87 -22.62
N GLY A 475 37.39 27.16 -23.36
CA GLY A 475 37.46 27.38 -24.80
C GLY A 475 38.35 28.57 -25.17
N ARG A 476 38.25 29.70 -24.47
CA ARG A 476 39.10 30.88 -24.73
C ARG A 476 40.58 30.59 -24.45
N LEU A 477 40.88 29.87 -23.38
CA LEU A 477 42.24 29.44 -23.06
C LEU A 477 42.82 28.53 -24.15
N SER A 478 42.00 27.61 -24.69
CA SER A 478 42.36 26.80 -25.86
C SER A 478 42.65 27.66 -27.09
N ASP A 479 41.81 28.66 -27.39
CA ASP A 479 42.02 29.57 -28.52
C ASP A 479 43.35 30.34 -28.38
N LEU A 480 43.68 30.79 -27.17
CA LEU A 480 44.91 31.54 -26.86
C LEU A 480 46.19 30.71 -27.03
N ARG A 481 46.15 29.41 -26.73
CA ARG A 481 47.26 28.47 -26.96
C ARG A 481 47.48 28.19 -28.44
N GLN A 482 46.40 28.14 -29.22
CA GLN A 482 46.43 27.98 -30.68
C GLN A 482 46.84 29.27 -31.42
N GLY A 483 47.24 30.32 -30.69
CA GLY A 483 47.81 31.54 -31.27
C GLY A 483 46.81 32.69 -31.44
N ALA A 484 45.64 32.65 -30.78
CA ALA A 484 44.77 33.81 -30.76
C ALA A 484 45.44 35.04 -30.07
N GLN A 485 45.35 36.20 -30.71
CA GLN A 485 45.82 37.53 -30.28
C GLN A 485 44.76 38.62 -30.63
N GLY A 486 44.81 39.80 -30.02
CA GLY A 486 43.98 40.96 -30.41
C GLY A 486 42.49 40.96 -30.00
N ILE A 487 41.73 41.92 -30.55
CA ILE A 487 40.35 42.27 -30.17
C ILE A 487 39.32 41.34 -30.87
N SER A 488 38.13 41.16 -30.27
CA SER A 488 37.05 40.29 -30.78
C SER A 488 35.69 40.84 -30.35
N VAL A 489 35.10 41.77 -31.12
CA VAL A 489 33.91 42.52 -30.63
C VAL A 489 32.77 42.76 -31.63
N ASN A 490 32.79 42.22 -32.86
CA ASN A 490 31.72 42.51 -33.82
C ASN A 490 31.00 41.23 -34.27
N GLY A 491 29.74 41.07 -33.87
CA GLY A 491 28.76 40.20 -34.55
C GLY A 491 27.87 39.29 -33.71
N LEU A 492 27.57 39.65 -32.46
CA LEU A 492 26.31 39.20 -31.84
C LEU A 492 25.15 40.01 -32.42
N ASN A 493 24.67 39.64 -33.62
CA ASN A 493 23.40 40.13 -34.16
C ASN A 493 22.36 39.02 -34.01
N ILE A 494 21.70 38.97 -32.85
CA ILE A 494 20.60 38.03 -32.59
C ILE A 494 19.36 38.56 -33.33
N ARG A 495 19.25 38.29 -34.63
CA ARG A 495 18.02 38.55 -35.39
C ARG A 495 17.00 37.45 -35.12
N ASN A 496 16.39 37.47 -33.95
CA ASN A 496 15.11 36.80 -33.74
C ASN A 496 14.15 37.75 -33.00
N ARG A 497 13.04 38.08 -33.66
CA ARG A 497 12.07 39.12 -33.24
C ARG A 497 11.36 38.74 -31.92
N ASP A 498 11.35 37.47 -31.55
CA ASP A 498 10.80 36.98 -30.28
C ASP A 498 11.82 36.97 -29.13
N PHE A 499 13.11 37.09 -29.45
CA PHE A 499 14.21 37.07 -28.47
C PHE A 499 14.52 38.47 -27.90
N ILE A 500 14.30 39.53 -28.70
CA ILE A 500 14.56 40.93 -28.31
C ILE A 500 13.29 41.62 -27.78
N SER A 501 12.11 41.29 -28.30
CA SER A 501 10.86 42.03 -28.02
C SER A 501 10.38 41.98 -26.57
N ASN A 502 10.82 40.99 -25.78
CA ASN A 502 10.38 40.82 -24.38
C ASN A 502 11.46 41.09 -23.33
N TRP A 503 12.73 41.35 -23.70
CA TRP A 503 13.85 41.31 -22.73
C TRP A 503 14.79 42.52 -22.75
N MET A 504 14.73 43.41 -23.74
CA MET A 504 15.58 44.61 -23.76
C MET A 504 14.85 45.78 -24.43
N GLU A 505 14.22 46.65 -23.65
CA GLU A 505 13.70 47.95 -24.13
C GLU A 505 14.82 48.91 -24.59
N ARG A 506 16.09 48.51 -24.47
CA ARG A 506 17.25 49.31 -24.90
C ARG A 506 18.29 48.43 -25.60
N PRO A 507 18.64 48.73 -26.87
CA PRO A 507 19.76 48.06 -27.51
C PRO A 507 21.05 48.34 -26.74
N ILE A 508 21.82 47.30 -26.41
CA ILE A 508 23.20 47.47 -25.94
C ILE A 508 24.04 47.86 -27.15
N LEU A 509 24.26 49.16 -27.31
CA LEU A 509 25.34 49.70 -28.12
C LEU A 509 26.66 49.42 -27.38
N LEU A 510 27.31 48.29 -27.68
CA LEU A 510 28.74 48.18 -27.39
C LEU A 510 29.43 49.20 -28.28
N ALA A 511 30.07 50.19 -27.65
CA ALA A 511 30.80 51.24 -28.34
C ALA A 511 31.69 50.61 -29.41
N SER A 512 31.36 50.86 -30.67
CA SER A 512 32.31 50.56 -31.74
C SER A 512 33.50 51.46 -31.48
N THR A 513 34.67 50.84 -31.29
CA THR A 513 35.92 51.59 -31.46
C THR A 513 36.04 51.85 -32.94
N ALA A 514 35.34 52.90 -33.40
CA ALA A 514 35.63 53.53 -34.66
C ALA A 514 37.12 53.89 -34.70
N SER A 515 37.64 53.99 -35.91
CA SER A 515 39.02 54.09 -36.42
C SER A 515 39.96 55.13 -35.78
N HIS A 516 39.66 55.67 -34.60
CA HIS A 516 40.36 56.78 -33.96
C HIS A 516 41.14 56.42 -32.69
N THR A 517 41.07 55.20 -32.16
CA THR A 517 41.87 54.79 -30.98
C THR A 517 43.15 54.01 -31.31
N THR A 518 43.32 53.57 -32.57
CA THR A 518 44.49 52.80 -33.04
C THR A 518 45.82 53.57 -32.91
N GLY A 519 45.78 54.90 -32.76
CA GLY A 519 46.95 55.76 -32.59
C GLY A 519 47.26 56.22 -31.16
N MET A 520 46.49 55.82 -30.14
CA MET A 520 46.62 56.38 -28.77
C MET A 520 47.27 55.43 -27.74
N MET A 521 47.66 54.22 -28.13
CA MET A 521 48.40 53.27 -27.27
C MET A 521 49.76 52.90 -27.88
N PRO A 522 50.85 52.83 -27.09
CA PRO A 522 52.18 52.47 -27.57
C PRO A 522 52.23 51.16 -28.38
N SER A 523 52.96 51.18 -29.49
CA SER A 523 53.25 49.99 -30.30
C SER A 523 53.91 48.89 -29.45
N GLY A 524 53.27 47.71 -29.39
CA GLY A 524 53.67 46.56 -28.56
C GLY A 524 52.60 46.07 -27.59
N ILE A 525 51.65 46.93 -27.19
CA ILE A 525 50.51 46.55 -26.33
C ILE A 525 49.46 45.73 -27.11
N TYR A 526 49.27 46.03 -28.40
CA TYR A 526 48.31 45.35 -29.28
C TYR A 526 48.58 43.85 -29.49
N GLU A 527 49.84 43.40 -29.41
CA GLU A 527 50.21 41.99 -29.58
C GLU A 527 49.97 41.15 -28.30
N ARG A 528 49.88 41.81 -27.14
CA ARG A 528 49.80 41.15 -25.83
C ARG A 528 48.42 41.22 -25.19
N LEU A 529 47.61 42.22 -25.54
CA LEU A 529 46.23 42.35 -25.06
C LEU A 529 45.26 41.62 -25.99
N GLY A 530 44.38 40.82 -25.40
CA GLY A 530 43.26 40.19 -26.09
C GLY A 530 41.93 40.56 -25.43
N LEU A 531 40.90 40.75 -26.25
CA LEU A 531 39.51 40.89 -25.80
C LEU A 531 38.68 39.76 -26.41
N PHE A 532 37.62 39.32 -25.74
CA PHE A 532 36.69 38.34 -26.30
C PHE A 532 35.25 38.55 -25.84
N VAL A 533 34.32 38.06 -26.66
CA VAL A 533 32.91 37.86 -26.31
C VAL A 533 32.46 36.48 -26.82
N LYS A 534 31.83 35.69 -25.96
CA LYS A 534 31.29 34.36 -26.25
C LYS A 534 29.83 34.29 -25.82
N GLY A 535 28.98 33.72 -26.66
CA GLY A 535 27.57 33.51 -26.36
C GLY A 535 27.19 32.03 -26.42
N ASN A 536 26.23 31.62 -25.61
CA ASN A 536 25.73 30.25 -25.59
C ASN A 536 24.21 30.18 -25.35
N ALA A 537 23.65 29.03 -25.69
CA ALA A 537 22.33 28.61 -25.23
C ALA A 537 22.36 27.14 -24.80
N VAL A 538 21.74 26.83 -23.67
CA VAL A 538 21.57 25.48 -23.13
C VAL A 538 20.10 25.19 -22.95
N PHE A 539 19.67 24.03 -23.40
CA PHE A 539 18.31 23.54 -23.22
C PHE A 539 18.42 22.13 -22.65
N GLY A 540 17.60 21.80 -21.66
CA GLY A 540 17.62 20.48 -21.05
C GLY A 540 16.27 20.07 -20.50
N ASP A 541 16.09 18.76 -20.40
CA ASP A 541 14.91 18.11 -19.81
C ASP A 541 15.34 17.19 -18.66
N GLN A 542 14.59 17.28 -17.56
CA GLN A 542 14.61 16.34 -16.46
C GLN A 542 13.25 15.65 -16.41
N ARG A 543 13.23 14.33 -16.56
CA ARG A 543 11.99 13.53 -16.52
C ARG A 543 11.48 13.34 -15.10
N ASP A 544 10.17 13.12 -14.99
CA ASP A 544 9.49 12.75 -13.74
C ASP A 544 10.15 11.53 -13.08
N THR A 545 10.15 11.50 -11.75
CA THR A 545 10.50 10.33 -10.96
C THR A 545 9.38 9.99 -9.98
N SER A 546 9.49 8.86 -9.28
CA SER A 546 8.56 8.49 -8.19
C SER A 546 8.59 9.48 -7.02
N GLU A 547 9.65 10.28 -6.94
CA GLU A 547 9.91 11.22 -5.85
C GLU A 547 9.56 12.66 -6.23
N GLN A 548 9.72 13.06 -7.49
CA GLN A 548 9.59 14.47 -7.90
C GLN A 548 9.04 14.67 -9.32
N THR A 549 8.39 15.82 -9.51
CA THR A 549 7.98 16.33 -10.84
C THR A 549 9.19 16.78 -11.66
N GLY A 550 9.22 16.39 -12.92
CA GLY A 550 10.21 16.80 -13.91
C GLY A 550 10.07 18.27 -14.29
N TYR A 551 11.10 18.79 -14.98
CA TYR A 551 11.15 20.17 -15.44
C TYR A 551 11.96 20.29 -16.72
N ASP A 552 11.63 21.30 -17.53
CA ASP A 552 12.46 21.79 -18.61
C ASP A 552 13.18 23.07 -18.18
N PHE A 553 14.37 23.32 -18.73
CA PHE A 553 15.05 24.59 -18.53
C PHE A 553 15.76 25.10 -19.79
N THR A 554 15.88 26.42 -19.85
CA THR A 554 16.66 27.13 -20.87
C THR A 554 17.59 28.13 -20.19
N ASN A 555 18.89 28.03 -20.45
CA ASN A 555 19.91 28.97 -19.98
C ASN A 555 20.54 29.67 -21.17
N ILE A 556 20.67 30.99 -21.10
CA ILE A 556 21.29 31.80 -22.15
C ILE A 556 22.27 32.75 -21.47
N GLY A 557 23.48 32.81 -22.00
CA GLY A 557 24.54 33.63 -21.41
C GLY A 557 25.45 34.28 -22.44
N ILE A 558 26.05 35.38 -22.00
CA ILE A 558 27.15 36.04 -22.68
C ILE A 558 28.29 36.17 -21.69
N THR A 559 29.49 35.78 -22.11
CA THR A 559 30.74 35.99 -21.36
C THR A 559 31.62 36.91 -22.19
N MET A 560 32.12 37.95 -21.55
CA MET A 560 33.11 38.86 -22.12
C MET A 560 34.35 38.89 -21.22
N GLY A 561 35.50 39.21 -21.79
CA GLY A 561 36.71 39.31 -20.99
C GLY A 561 37.89 39.90 -21.73
N SER A 562 38.96 40.10 -20.96
CA SER A 562 40.22 40.65 -21.41
C SER A 562 41.39 39.86 -20.84
N ASP A 563 42.34 39.50 -21.67
CA ASP A 563 43.55 38.76 -21.30
C ASP A 563 44.82 39.49 -21.72
N TYR A 564 45.88 39.30 -20.93
CA TYR A 564 47.21 39.84 -21.20
C TYR A 564 48.25 38.73 -21.21
N ARG A 565 49.05 38.71 -22.27
CA ARG A 565 50.17 37.78 -22.46
C ARG A 565 51.42 38.33 -21.77
N PHE A 566 51.65 37.91 -20.54
CA PHE A 566 52.79 38.32 -19.73
C PHE A 566 54.12 37.76 -20.26
N THR A 567 54.10 36.49 -20.69
CA THR A 567 55.26 35.82 -21.28
C THR A 567 54.83 35.01 -22.51
N LYS A 568 55.78 34.36 -23.20
CA LYS A 568 55.46 33.43 -24.30
C LYS A 568 54.67 32.21 -23.83
N ASN A 569 54.67 31.91 -22.52
CA ASN A 569 54.10 30.71 -21.93
C ASN A 569 52.95 30.99 -20.96
N PHE A 570 52.74 32.23 -20.54
CA PHE A 570 51.75 32.60 -19.52
C PHE A 570 50.84 33.73 -19.97
N ILE A 571 49.54 33.49 -19.87
CA ILE A 571 48.47 34.45 -20.16
C ILE A 571 47.49 34.42 -18.99
N ALA A 572 47.05 35.59 -18.54
CA ALA A 572 45.97 35.70 -17.56
C ALA A 572 45.03 36.84 -17.91
N GLY A 573 43.80 36.77 -17.43
CA GLY A 573 42.76 37.72 -17.78
C GLY A 573 41.62 37.77 -16.78
N LEU A 574 40.72 38.72 -17.03
CA LEU A 574 39.49 38.95 -16.27
C LEU A 574 38.29 38.64 -17.17
N MET A 575 37.23 38.12 -16.57
CA MET A 575 35.96 37.86 -17.24
C MET A 575 34.78 38.48 -16.51
N PHE A 576 33.77 38.82 -17.28
CA PHE A 576 32.45 39.20 -16.82
C PHE A 576 31.40 38.44 -17.62
N GLY A 577 30.40 37.89 -16.95
CA GLY A 577 29.34 37.11 -17.54
C GLY A 577 27.98 37.62 -17.11
N ILE A 578 27.04 37.61 -18.05
CA ILE A 578 25.62 37.82 -17.78
C ILE A 578 24.85 36.60 -18.26
N ASN A 579 23.87 36.14 -17.48
CA ASN A 579 23.05 35.01 -17.86
C ASN A 579 21.60 35.21 -17.43
N THR A 580 20.70 34.60 -18.20
CA THR A 580 19.29 34.45 -17.85
C THR A 580 18.91 32.99 -18.00
N SER A 581 18.11 32.50 -17.05
CA SER A 581 17.63 31.14 -17.03
C SER A 581 16.15 31.11 -16.70
N ARG A 582 15.43 30.19 -17.33
CA ARG A 582 14.01 29.92 -17.06
C ARG A 582 13.76 28.42 -16.99
N ALA A 583 12.90 28.01 -16.08
CA ALA A 583 12.40 26.65 -15.98
C ALA A 583 10.91 26.62 -15.70
N ASN A 584 10.20 25.68 -16.33
CA ASN A 584 8.85 25.29 -15.94
C ASN A 584 8.97 24.12 -14.96
N ALA A 585 8.55 24.33 -13.72
CA ALA A 585 8.74 23.36 -12.64
C ALA A 585 7.64 22.29 -12.56
N ASP A 586 6.50 22.51 -13.22
CA ASP A 586 5.39 21.58 -13.33
C ASP A 586 4.46 21.94 -14.50
N ASN A 587 3.44 21.11 -14.71
CA ASN A 587 2.41 21.30 -15.75
C ASN A 587 1.26 22.23 -15.33
N VAL A 588 1.23 22.73 -14.09
CA VAL A 588 0.17 23.62 -13.56
C VAL A 588 0.59 25.09 -13.56
N GLY A 589 1.82 25.38 -13.99
CA GLY A 589 2.30 26.72 -14.31
C GLY A 589 3.30 27.29 -13.30
N SER A 590 3.88 26.48 -12.43
CA SER A 590 5.00 26.89 -11.56
C SER A 590 6.25 27.16 -12.40
N LYS A 591 6.95 28.25 -12.10
CA LYS A 591 8.08 28.75 -12.88
C LYS A 591 9.21 29.22 -11.98
N VAL A 592 10.43 29.06 -12.47
CA VAL A 592 11.63 29.62 -11.87
C VAL A 592 12.35 30.45 -12.93
N LYS A 593 12.63 31.71 -12.63
CA LYS A 593 13.51 32.57 -13.43
C LYS A 593 14.74 32.93 -12.62
N MET A 594 15.88 33.08 -13.28
CA MET A 594 17.14 33.48 -12.67
C MET A 594 17.86 34.44 -13.58
N GLU A 595 18.31 35.57 -13.05
CA GLU A 595 19.21 36.50 -13.70
C GLU A 595 20.52 36.52 -12.92
N GLY A 596 21.64 36.29 -13.61
CA GLY A 596 22.95 36.11 -12.99
C GLY A 596 24.02 37.01 -13.59
N TYR A 597 24.94 37.42 -12.73
CA TYR A 597 26.15 38.16 -13.06
C TYR A 597 27.35 37.42 -12.48
N THR A 598 28.36 37.12 -13.29
CA THR A 598 29.59 36.44 -12.85
C THR A 598 30.79 37.32 -13.15
N PHE A 599 31.71 37.45 -12.20
CA PHE A 599 33.01 38.07 -12.40
C PHE A 599 34.11 37.09 -12.00
N GLY A 600 35.23 37.10 -12.70
CA GLY A 600 36.32 36.18 -12.36
C GLY A 600 37.62 36.48 -13.05
N THR A 601 38.62 35.68 -12.68
CA THR A 601 39.95 35.68 -13.28
C THR A 601 40.21 34.30 -13.88
N TYR A 602 41.03 34.28 -14.93
CA TYR A 602 41.46 33.05 -15.57
C TYR A 602 42.89 33.16 -16.06
N GLY A 603 43.52 32.02 -16.33
CA GLY A 603 44.85 31.99 -16.90
C GLY A 603 45.23 30.63 -17.44
N THR A 604 46.22 30.64 -18.32
CA THR A 604 46.81 29.44 -18.91
C THR A 604 48.33 29.56 -18.87
N TYR A 605 48.98 28.47 -18.46
CA TYR A 605 50.41 28.26 -18.60
C TYR A 605 50.65 27.10 -19.56
N TYR A 606 51.44 27.29 -20.61
CA TYR A 606 51.65 26.27 -21.63
C TYR A 606 53.08 26.24 -22.16
N ILE A 607 53.63 25.03 -22.34
CA ILE A 607 55.00 24.79 -22.77
C ILE A 607 55.09 23.48 -23.56
N LYS A 608 55.65 23.55 -24.78
CA LYS A 608 55.93 22.37 -25.63
C LYS A 608 54.74 21.39 -25.74
N GLY A 609 53.52 21.90 -25.93
CA GLY A 609 52.29 21.10 -26.05
C GLY A 609 51.57 20.82 -24.73
N PHE A 610 52.27 20.82 -23.60
CA PHE A 610 51.63 20.71 -22.27
C PHE A 610 50.98 22.04 -21.86
N PHE A 611 49.82 21.99 -21.23
CA PHE A 611 49.17 23.17 -20.66
C PHE A 611 48.48 22.90 -19.32
N VAL A 612 48.37 23.96 -18.53
CA VAL A 612 47.58 24.05 -17.31
C VAL A 612 46.70 25.29 -17.38
N ASP A 613 45.41 25.09 -17.14
CA ASP A 613 44.37 26.10 -17.17
C ASP A 613 43.80 26.28 -15.76
N GLY A 614 43.52 27.53 -15.40
CA GLY A 614 42.93 27.88 -14.11
C GLY A 614 41.90 28.98 -14.24
N GLN A 615 40.86 28.91 -13.42
CA GLN A 615 39.83 29.93 -13.31
C GLN A 615 39.26 29.98 -11.90
N LEU A 616 39.03 31.20 -11.42
CA LEU A 616 38.30 31.49 -10.19
C LEU A 616 37.25 32.54 -10.48
N SER A 617 36.03 32.33 -9.99
CA SER A 617 34.94 33.27 -10.23
C SER A 617 33.93 33.31 -9.12
N TYR A 618 33.32 34.48 -8.99
CA TYR A 618 32.24 34.76 -8.07
C TYR A 618 31.04 35.28 -8.85
N GLY A 619 29.85 34.80 -8.51
CA GLY A 619 28.60 35.16 -9.16
C GLY A 619 27.54 35.58 -8.16
N TYR A 620 26.68 36.48 -8.60
CA TYR A 620 25.46 36.89 -7.92
C TYR A 620 24.27 36.58 -8.83
N ALA A 621 23.21 36.02 -8.27
CA ALA A 621 21.99 35.73 -8.99
C ALA A 621 20.77 36.26 -8.21
N ARG A 622 19.79 36.77 -8.94
CA ARG A 622 18.44 37.03 -8.42
C ARG A 622 17.49 36.03 -9.04
N TYR A 623 16.65 35.43 -8.21
CA TYR A 623 15.60 34.53 -8.67
C TYR A 623 14.26 35.23 -8.62
N ASP A 624 13.36 34.85 -9.52
CA ASP A 624 11.93 35.16 -9.43
C ASP A 624 11.16 33.86 -9.60
N ASN A 625 10.52 33.41 -8.52
CA ASN A 625 9.85 32.13 -8.44
C ASN A 625 8.33 32.33 -8.41
N THR A 626 7.62 31.41 -9.04
CA THR A 626 6.17 31.33 -9.01
C THR A 626 5.78 29.88 -8.74
N ARG A 627 5.04 29.62 -7.67
CA ARG A 627 4.48 28.31 -7.34
C ARG A 627 2.97 28.37 -7.43
N ARG A 628 2.41 27.59 -8.36
CA ARG A 628 0.97 27.47 -8.56
C ARG A 628 0.43 26.35 -7.67
N ILE A 629 -0.67 26.61 -6.99
CA ILE A 629 -1.33 25.68 -6.08
C ILE A 629 -2.77 25.57 -6.52
N VAL A 630 -3.10 24.47 -7.20
CA VAL A 630 -4.41 24.32 -7.85
C VAL A 630 -5.02 22.97 -7.55
N PHE A 631 -6.12 22.97 -6.79
CA PHE A 631 -6.97 21.80 -6.55
C PHE A 631 -8.42 22.26 -6.30
N PRO A 632 -9.43 21.38 -6.31
CA PRO A 632 -10.83 21.82 -6.17
C PRO A 632 -11.05 22.75 -4.96
N GLY A 633 -11.57 23.95 -5.22
CA GLY A 633 -11.82 24.99 -4.21
C GLY A 633 -10.64 25.93 -3.91
N ILE A 634 -9.43 25.63 -4.39
CA ILE A 634 -8.22 26.43 -4.17
C ILE A 634 -7.49 26.69 -5.49
N ASP A 635 -7.35 27.96 -5.85
CA ASP A 635 -6.46 28.43 -6.91
C ASP A 635 -5.65 29.60 -6.36
N ARG A 636 -4.37 29.35 -6.05
CA ARG A 636 -3.48 30.35 -5.47
C ARG A 636 -2.11 30.33 -6.13
N THR A 637 -1.41 31.46 -5.99
CA THR A 637 -0.05 31.63 -6.49
C THR A 637 0.83 32.18 -5.38
N ALA A 638 1.87 31.43 -5.03
CA ALA A 638 2.95 31.88 -4.17
C ALA A 638 4.08 32.43 -5.04
N THR A 639 4.65 33.58 -4.67
CA THR A 639 5.79 34.20 -5.35
C THR A 639 6.91 34.50 -4.37
N SER A 640 8.16 34.41 -4.83
CA SER A 640 9.34 34.79 -4.05
C SER A 640 10.48 35.26 -4.94
N SER A 641 11.36 36.09 -4.39
CA SER A 641 12.54 36.59 -5.11
C SER A 641 13.85 36.48 -4.31
N PRO A 642 14.32 35.26 -3.99
CA PRO A 642 15.55 35.08 -3.23
C PRO A 642 16.78 35.49 -4.04
N ASN A 643 17.84 35.84 -3.32
CA ASN A 643 19.15 36.09 -3.91
C ASN A 643 20.04 34.85 -3.78
N GLY A 644 20.99 34.71 -4.68
CA GLY A 644 21.96 33.64 -4.68
C GLY A 644 23.38 34.13 -4.92
N ARG A 645 24.34 33.40 -4.37
CA ARG A 645 25.77 33.66 -4.50
C ARG A 645 26.46 32.39 -4.94
N GLN A 646 27.37 32.51 -5.88
CA GLN A 646 28.06 31.38 -6.47
C GLN A 646 29.57 31.59 -6.43
N PHE A 647 30.32 30.59 -6.00
CA PHE A 647 31.76 30.52 -6.14
C PHE A 647 32.12 29.33 -7.03
N THR A 648 32.95 29.56 -8.03
CA THR A 648 33.41 28.51 -8.95
C THR A 648 34.91 28.54 -9.06
N ALA A 649 35.53 27.38 -8.83
CA ALA A 649 36.95 27.14 -9.07
C ALA A 649 37.10 26.03 -10.12
N TYR A 650 37.92 26.27 -11.13
CA TYR A 650 38.19 25.32 -12.21
C TYR A 650 39.70 25.20 -12.43
N GLY A 651 40.16 23.96 -12.60
CA GLY A 651 41.53 23.64 -12.98
C GLY A 651 41.53 22.57 -14.06
N GLY A 652 42.34 22.75 -15.09
CA GLY A 652 42.48 21.80 -16.19
C GLY A 652 43.94 21.61 -16.58
N ALA A 653 44.26 20.44 -17.10
CA ALA A 653 45.56 20.16 -17.72
C ALA A 653 45.38 19.29 -18.94
N GLY A 654 46.31 19.40 -19.88
CA GLY A 654 46.29 18.57 -21.09
C GLY A 654 47.58 18.66 -21.88
N TYR A 655 47.63 17.90 -22.96
CA TYR A 655 48.77 17.88 -23.86
C TYR A 655 48.29 17.89 -25.30
N GLU A 656 48.74 18.84 -26.10
CA GLU A 656 48.44 18.93 -27.53
C GLU A 656 49.46 18.09 -28.30
N PHE A 657 49.01 16.99 -28.90
CA PHE A 657 49.82 16.14 -29.79
C PHE A 657 49.57 16.54 -31.26
N PRO A 658 50.46 17.34 -31.88
CA PRO A 658 50.38 17.62 -33.30
C PRO A 658 50.85 16.39 -34.10
N VAL A 659 50.03 15.92 -35.03
CA VAL A 659 50.32 14.80 -35.94
C VAL A 659 49.91 15.20 -37.35
N ASP A 660 50.85 15.70 -38.15
CA ASP A 660 50.59 16.31 -39.46
C ASP A 660 49.49 17.40 -39.36
N ARG A 661 48.33 17.20 -39.99
CA ARG A 661 47.19 18.11 -39.93
C ARG A 661 46.27 17.88 -38.73
N TRP A 662 46.50 16.84 -37.94
CA TRP A 662 45.69 16.53 -36.77
C TRP A 662 46.30 17.09 -35.49
N THR A 663 45.45 17.44 -34.54
CA THR A 663 45.86 17.73 -33.16
C THR A 663 44.96 16.95 -32.22
N ILE A 664 45.56 16.02 -31.48
CA ILE A 664 44.88 15.20 -30.49
C ILE A 664 45.23 15.76 -29.11
N THR A 665 44.22 16.10 -28.32
CA THR A 665 44.38 16.77 -27.03
C THR A 665 43.66 15.98 -25.93
N PRO A 666 44.34 15.02 -25.26
CA PRO A 666 43.89 14.55 -23.96
C PRO A 666 43.82 15.70 -22.97
N THR A 667 42.76 15.66 -22.16
CA THR A 667 42.47 16.66 -21.14
C THR A 667 41.97 15.98 -19.87
N MET A 668 42.35 16.55 -18.74
CA MET A 668 41.73 16.29 -17.45
C MET A 668 41.37 17.62 -16.80
N SER A 669 40.27 17.68 -16.07
CA SER A 669 39.88 18.87 -15.33
C SER A 669 39.13 18.54 -14.06
N MET A 670 39.08 19.51 -13.16
CA MET A 670 38.31 19.49 -11.95
C MET A 670 37.61 20.83 -11.78
N GLN A 671 36.34 20.78 -11.38
CA GLN A 671 35.50 21.94 -11.14
C GLN A 671 34.83 21.81 -9.78
N TYR A 672 35.00 22.80 -8.93
CA TYR A 672 34.25 22.97 -7.69
C TYR A 672 33.30 24.15 -7.82
N ILE A 673 32.04 23.93 -7.50
CA ILE A 673 30.98 24.94 -7.48
C ILE A 673 30.35 24.93 -6.10
N LYS A 674 30.27 26.10 -5.48
CA LYS A 674 29.48 26.35 -4.27
C LYS A 674 28.42 27.38 -4.58
N LEU A 675 27.15 26.99 -4.46
CA LEU A 675 25.99 27.85 -4.66
C LEU A 675 25.24 27.96 -3.33
N ASN A 676 25.00 29.20 -2.92
CA ASN A 676 24.19 29.51 -1.76
C ASN A 676 22.97 30.32 -2.23
N VAL A 677 21.78 29.89 -1.86
CA VAL A 677 20.54 30.65 -2.05
C VAL A 677 20.06 31.07 -0.68
N ASP A 678 19.88 32.38 -0.48
CA ASP A 678 19.43 32.95 0.80
C ASP A 678 18.05 32.37 1.20
N ASP A 679 17.78 32.37 2.50
CA ASP A 679 16.44 32.11 3.02
C ASP A 679 15.43 33.14 2.48
N TYR A 680 14.17 32.73 2.35
CA TYR A 680 13.13 33.60 1.85
C TYR A 680 11.75 33.17 2.31
N THR A 681 10.84 34.14 2.31
CA THR A 681 9.40 33.94 2.55
C THR A 681 8.64 34.12 1.26
N GLU A 682 7.75 33.19 0.95
CA GLU A 682 6.79 33.33 -0.15
C GLU A 682 5.67 34.33 0.20
N SER A 683 5.07 34.92 -0.82
CA SER A 683 3.93 35.83 -0.69
C SER A 683 2.84 35.53 -1.72
N GLY A 684 1.62 36.04 -1.51
CA GLY A 684 0.51 35.93 -2.47
C GLY A 684 -0.44 34.73 -2.30
N ALA A 685 -0.05 33.66 -1.61
CA ALA A 685 -0.88 32.45 -1.41
C ALA A 685 -1.56 32.34 -0.04
N GLY A 686 -1.53 33.39 0.79
CA GLY A 686 -2.14 33.41 2.12
C GLY A 686 -1.50 32.37 3.05
N ALA A 687 -2.33 31.53 3.67
CA ALA A 687 -1.90 30.45 4.58
C ALA A 687 -0.98 29.40 3.96
N LEU A 688 -0.85 29.40 2.63
CA LEU A 688 0.00 28.47 1.89
C LEU A 688 1.37 29.04 1.54
N ASN A 689 1.66 30.29 1.92
CA ASN A 689 3.00 30.85 1.81
C ASN A 689 3.96 30.08 2.72
N LEU A 690 5.13 29.75 2.18
CA LEU A 690 6.18 29.05 2.91
C LEU A 690 7.31 30.00 3.31
N ASP A 691 7.81 29.82 4.52
CA ASP A 691 9.16 30.21 4.90
C ASP A 691 10.10 29.08 4.48
N VAL A 692 11.17 29.44 3.77
CA VAL A 692 12.11 28.49 3.18
C VAL A 692 13.51 28.80 3.68
N ASP A 693 14.14 27.80 4.29
CA ASP A 693 15.50 27.93 4.79
C ASP A 693 16.51 28.09 3.64
N ARG A 694 17.65 28.70 3.99
CA ARG A 694 18.82 28.84 3.12
C ARG A 694 19.22 27.49 2.51
N GLN A 695 19.60 27.52 1.24
CA GLN A 695 20.00 26.33 0.50
C GLN A 695 21.50 26.40 0.16
N ASP A 696 22.24 25.39 0.61
CA ASP A 696 23.67 25.23 0.34
C ASP A 696 23.92 24.04 -0.58
N ILE A 697 24.36 24.34 -1.81
CA ILE A 697 24.57 23.38 -2.88
C ILE A 697 26.06 23.37 -3.23
N GLU A 698 26.65 22.18 -3.27
CA GLU A 698 28.05 21.99 -3.62
C GLU A 698 28.17 20.92 -4.69
N SER A 699 29.07 21.13 -5.65
CA SER A 699 29.36 20.19 -6.74
C SER A 699 30.87 20.14 -6.95
N LEU A 700 31.43 18.94 -7.01
CA LEU A 700 32.83 18.69 -7.30
C LEU A 700 32.91 17.68 -8.44
N GLN A 701 33.17 18.19 -9.63
CA GLN A 701 33.20 17.39 -10.86
C GLN A 701 34.64 17.19 -11.31
N ALA A 702 35.06 15.95 -11.51
CA ALA A 702 36.24 15.66 -12.32
C ALA A 702 35.84 15.24 -13.73
N SER A 703 36.66 15.60 -14.71
CA SER A 703 36.47 15.21 -16.10
C SER A 703 37.76 14.68 -16.70
N VAL A 704 37.66 13.63 -17.50
CA VAL A 704 38.74 13.15 -18.38
C VAL A 704 38.17 13.02 -19.77
N GLY A 705 38.87 13.53 -20.77
CA GLY A 705 38.38 13.54 -22.14
C GLY A 705 39.44 13.84 -23.17
N TRP A 706 39.02 13.81 -24.43
CA TRP A 706 39.87 14.04 -25.59
C TRP A 706 39.19 15.02 -26.53
N LYS A 707 39.99 15.88 -27.17
CA LYS A 707 39.57 16.72 -28.29
C LYS A 707 40.46 16.42 -29.48
N VAL A 708 39.85 16.18 -30.63
CA VAL A 708 40.57 15.96 -31.89
C VAL A 708 40.17 17.07 -32.85
N SER A 709 41.17 17.78 -33.38
CA SER A 709 40.96 18.85 -34.36
C SER A 709 41.75 18.57 -35.63
N TYR A 710 41.22 18.96 -36.80
CA TYR A 710 41.90 18.83 -38.08
C TYR A 710 42.11 20.20 -38.72
N SER A 711 43.35 20.49 -39.11
CA SER A 711 43.74 21.72 -39.80
C SER A 711 43.52 21.57 -41.30
N TRP A 712 42.46 22.21 -41.80
CA TRP A 712 42.12 22.23 -43.21
C TRP A 712 42.27 23.62 -43.79
N GLN A 713 43.37 23.85 -44.48
CA GLN A 713 43.61 25.11 -45.16
C GLN A 713 43.13 25.07 -46.62
N THR A 714 42.25 26.00 -46.98
CA THR A 714 41.70 26.18 -48.33
C THR A 714 41.90 27.62 -48.77
N GLY A 715 42.93 27.85 -49.60
CA GLY A 715 43.28 29.19 -50.07
C GLY A 715 43.68 30.12 -48.92
N LYS A 716 42.88 31.17 -48.69
CA LYS A 716 43.09 32.19 -47.65
C LYS A 716 42.36 31.89 -46.33
N THR A 717 41.67 30.75 -46.24
CA THR A 717 40.83 30.40 -45.10
C THR A 717 41.33 29.10 -44.45
N LEU A 718 41.39 29.08 -43.13
CA LEU A 718 41.69 27.91 -42.31
C LEU A 718 40.42 27.43 -41.64
N PHE A 719 40.06 26.17 -41.86
CA PHE A 719 39.00 25.46 -41.17
C PHE A 719 39.60 24.52 -40.12
N LEU A 720 39.03 24.54 -38.92
CA LEU A 720 39.42 23.71 -37.78
C LEU A 720 38.18 22.96 -37.25
N PRO A 721 37.64 22.00 -38.01
CA PRO A 721 36.65 21.06 -37.48
C PRO A 721 37.25 20.30 -36.30
N ASN A 722 36.45 20.08 -35.26
CA ASN A 722 36.85 19.35 -34.07
C ASN A 722 35.70 18.51 -33.51
N ILE A 723 36.08 17.42 -32.85
CA ILE A 723 35.19 16.58 -32.05
C ILE A 723 35.77 16.44 -30.65
N CYS A 724 34.90 16.31 -29.65
CA CYS A 724 35.31 16.05 -28.28
C CYS A 724 34.44 14.97 -27.63
N ALA A 725 35.07 14.23 -26.73
CA ALA A 725 34.40 13.27 -25.87
C ALA A 725 35.00 13.39 -24.47
N SER A 726 34.16 13.50 -23.45
CA SER A 726 34.61 13.54 -22.06
C SER A 726 33.69 12.74 -21.16
N TYR A 727 34.29 12.05 -20.20
CA TYR A 727 33.63 11.42 -19.08
C TYR A 727 33.74 12.33 -17.87
N ARG A 728 32.66 12.46 -17.09
CA ARG A 728 32.58 13.28 -15.89
C ARG A 728 32.05 12.49 -14.70
N TYR A 729 32.61 12.79 -13.54
CA TYR A 729 32.28 12.17 -12.26
C TYR A 729 31.98 13.23 -11.21
N GLU A 730 30.83 13.12 -10.54
CA GLU A 730 30.43 14.00 -9.42
C GLU A 730 30.76 13.34 -8.07
N PHE A 731 31.62 13.99 -7.28
CA PHE A 731 32.06 13.49 -5.98
C PHE A 731 31.11 13.87 -4.83
N LEU A 732 30.49 15.05 -4.88
CA LEU A 732 29.62 15.56 -3.82
C LEU A 732 28.16 15.22 -4.15
N ARG A 733 27.69 14.09 -3.62
CA ARG A 733 26.44 13.43 -4.03
C ARG A 733 25.34 13.49 -2.99
N ASP A 734 25.48 14.30 -1.95
CA ASP A 734 24.48 14.30 -0.88
C ASP A 734 23.19 14.97 -1.35
N SER A 735 22.07 14.24 -1.27
CA SER A 735 20.74 14.87 -1.33
C SER A 735 20.68 15.90 -0.20
N LYS A 736 20.37 17.15 -0.53
CA LYS A 736 20.23 18.19 0.47
C LYS A 736 18.79 18.18 0.97
N ASN A 737 18.66 18.34 2.27
CA ASN A 737 17.40 18.56 2.94
C ASN A 737 17.10 20.06 2.85
N ILE A 738 15.98 20.42 2.24
CA ILE A 738 15.46 21.79 2.28
C ILE A 738 14.31 21.81 3.27
N THR A 739 14.40 22.70 4.25
CA THR A 739 13.39 22.85 5.29
C THR A 739 12.42 23.96 4.92
N PHE A 740 11.14 23.69 5.17
CA PHE A 740 10.02 24.55 4.86
C PHE A 740 9.09 24.64 6.07
N GLN A 741 8.41 25.76 6.21
CA GLN A 741 7.38 25.96 7.23
C GLN A 741 6.25 26.83 6.67
N LEU A 742 5.00 26.62 7.10
CA LEU A 742 3.94 27.58 6.78
C LEU A 742 4.22 28.90 7.53
N THR A 743 4.13 30.02 6.82
CA THR A 743 4.28 31.37 7.40
C THR A 743 3.33 31.69 8.55
N GLN A 744 2.17 31.02 8.60
CA GLN A 744 1.19 31.17 9.69
C GLN A 744 1.47 30.27 10.90
N GLY A 745 2.57 29.50 10.87
CA GLY A 745 2.97 28.58 11.92
C GLY A 745 2.55 27.14 11.61
N SER A 746 3.55 26.27 11.48
CA SER A 746 3.41 24.80 11.43
C SER A 746 4.65 24.15 12.04
N SER A 747 4.66 22.84 12.22
CA SER A 747 5.93 22.13 12.35
C SER A 747 6.73 22.27 11.04
N PRO A 748 8.06 22.46 11.10
CA PRO A 748 8.87 22.45 9.89
C PRO A 748 8.84 21.05 9.25
N PHE A 749 8.91 21.01 7.93
CA PHE A 749 9.03 19.78 7.17
C PHE A 749 10.15 19.90 6.15
N THR A 750 10.68 18.75 5.74
CA THR A 750 11.85 18.69 4.89
C THR A 750 11.55 17.89 3.64
N ILE A 751 11.96 18.43 2.51
CA ILE A 751 11.98 17.70 1.23
C ILE A 751 13.44 17.46 0.84
N LYS A 752 13.69 16.28 0.26
CA LYS A 752 15.01 15.92 -0.25
C LYS A 752 15.11 16.33 -1.71
N THR A 753 16.19 17.03 -2.07
CA THR A 753 16.54 17.25 -3.47
C THR A 753 16.97 15.94 -4.13
N LEU A 754 16.84 15.86 -5.45
CA LEU A 754 17.41 14.73 -6.20
C LEU A 754 18.93 14.70 -6.07
N TYR A 755 19.48 13.49 -6.10
CA TYR A 755 20.92 13.28 -6.15
C TYR A 755 21.46 13.70 -7.53
N PRO A 756 22.56 14.47 -7.61
CA PRO A 756 23.25 14.69 -8.87
C PRO A 756 23.65 13.37 -9.56
N ASN A 757 23.59 13.35 -10.90
CA ASN A 757 24.03 12.18 -11.67
C ASN A 757 25.52 11.89 -11.40
N LYS A 758 25.80 10.68 -10.89
CA LYS A 758 27.16 10.25 -10.52
C LYS A 758 28.14 10.30 -11.68
N ASN A 759 27.72 9.78 -12.83
CA ASN A 759 28.54 9.64 -14.03
C ASN A 759 27.76 10.18 -15.23
N PHE A 760 28.41 10.99 -16.05
CA PHE A 760 27.82 11.46 -17.30
C PHE A 760 28.91 11.68 -18.34
N ALA A 761 28.53 11.54 -19.61
CA ALA A 761 29.39 11.79 -20.76
C ALA A 761 28.94 13.05 -21.49
N ILE A 762 29.91 13.73 -22.08
CA ILE A 762 29.67 14.83 -23.01
C ILE A 762 30.32 14.46 -24.33
N LEU A 763 29.53 14.50 -25.40
CA LEU A 763 29.99 14.39 -26.77
C LEU A 763 29.75 15.72 -27.47
N GLY A 764 30.71 16.17 -28.27
CA GLY A 764 30.57 17.43 -28.97
C GLY A 764 31.28 17.45 -30.31
N ALA A 765 30.81 18.33 -31.17
CA ALA A 765 31.43 18.65 -32.44
C ALA A 765 31.37 20.16 -32.68
N GLY A 766 32.35 20.69 -33.40
CA GLY A 766 32.38 22.10 -33.74
C GLY A 766 33.32 22.40 -34.88
N VAL A 767 33.29 23.64 -35.34
CA VAL A 767 34.21 24.14 -36.37
C VAL A 767 34.61 25.56 -36.02
N THR A 768 35.91 25.84 -36.13
CA THR A 768 36.45 27.20 -36.14
C THR A 768 36.88 27.53 -37.57
N VAL A 769 36.49 28.68 -38.07
CA VAL A 769 36.87 29.20 -39.39
C VAL A 769 37.68 30.46 -39.16
N ALA A 770 38.92 30.52 -39.64
CA ALA A 770 39.80 31.67 -39.53
C ALA A 770 40.20 32.17 -40.94
N ALA A 771 39.90 33.44 -41.22
CA ALA A 771 40.26 34.12 -42.46
C ALA A 771 41.55 34.95 -42.30
N ARG A 772 42.25 35.24 -43.41
CA ARG A 772 43.50 36.04 -43.41
C ARG A 772 43.36 37.46 -42.84
N ASP A 773 42.16 38.02 -42.82
CA ASP A 773 41.89 39.35 -42.23
C ASP A 773 41.77 39.27 -40.70
N ASN A 774 42.42 38.28 -40.09
CA ASN A 774 42.37 37.92 -38.67
C ASN A 774 40.94 37.82 -38.08
N THR A 775 39.95 37.52 -38.92
CA THR A 775 38.58 37.24 -38.52
C THR A 775 38.42 35.75 -38.26
N SER A 776 37.89 35.36 -37.11
CA SER A 776 37.56 33.95 -36.84
C SER A 776 36.19 33.76 -36.23
N PHE A 777 35.43 32.81 -36.76
CA PHE A 777 34.13 32.39 -36.25
C PHE A 777 34.22 30.94 -35.75
N SER A 778 33.60 30.66 -34.61
CA SER A 778 33.49 29.29 -34.10
C SER A 778 32.07 28.98 -33.68
N ILE A 779 31.63 27.77 -34.00
CA ILE A 779 30.38 27.20 -33.51
C ILE A 779 30.64 25.78 -33.01
N SER A 780 30.03 25.42 -31.87
CA SER A 780 30.08 24.07 -31.33
C SER A 780 28.74 23.64 -30.75
N TYR A 781 28.49 22.35 -30.82
CA TYR A 781 27.32 21.69 -30.26
C TYR A 781 27.79 20.53 -29.37
N ASN A 782 27.35 20.53 -28.12
CA ASN A 782 27.65 19.50 -27.13
C ASN A 782 26.35 18.90 -26.60
N VAL A 783 26.35 17.59 -26.40
CA VAL A 783 25.26 16.85 -25.75
C VAL A 783 25.81 16.18 -24.51
N GLN A 784 25.14 16.42 -23.38
CA GLN A 784 25.37 15.74 -22.12
C GLN A 784 24.30 14.65 -21.94
N PHE A 785 24.75 13.44 -21.63
CA PHE A 785 23.90 12.32 -21.29
C PHE A 785 24.54 11.49 -20.16
N GLY A 786 23.73 10.91 -19.29
CA GLY A 786 24.22 10.11 -18.16
C GLY A 786 23.24 9.00 -17.81
N ASN A 787 22.25 9.32 -16.97
CA ASN A 787 21.10 8.44 -16.74
C ASN A 787 19.98 8.77 -17.75
N ASN A 788 19.09 7.82 -18.03
CA ASN A 788 17.93 7.94 -18.93
C ASN A 788 16.88 9.01 -18.51
N LYS A 789 17.19 9.84 -17.51
CA LYS A 789 16.31 10.82 -16.89
C LYS A 789 16.73 12.28 -17.11
N TYR A 790 17.96 12.53 -17.53
CA TYR A 790 18.49 13.88 -17.77
C TYR A 790 19.28 13.95 -19.07
N MET A 791 18.92 14.91 -19.93
CA MET A 791 19.65 15.22 -21.15
C MET A 791 19.76 16.74 -21.30
N ALA A 792 20.93 17.21 -21.73
CA ALA A 792 21.15 18.63 -21.98
C ALA A 792 21.92 18.86 -23.26
N HIS A 793 21.50 19.88 -24.00
CA HIS A 793 22.06 20.32 -25.27
C HIS A 793 22.66 21.71 -25.10
N ASN A 794 23.87 21.89 -25.59
CA ASN A 794 24.61 23.15 -25.45
C ASN A 794 25.13 23.58 -26.82
N ILE A 795 24.77 24.80 -27.23
CA ILE A 795 25.28 25.45 -28.45
C ILE A 795 26.15 26.63 -28.00
N ASN A 796 27.40 26.70 -28.48
CA ASN A 796 28.26 27.86 -28.28
C ASN A 796 28.62 28.49 -29.61
N ALA A 797 28.67 29.82 -29.63
CA ALA A 797 29.15 30.59 -30.77
C ALA A 797 30.11 31.69 -30.30
N SER A 798 31.16 31.92 -31.08
CA SER A 798 32.11 33.01 -30.84
C SER A 798 32.58 33.63 -32.14
N LEU A 799 32.85 34.94 -32.11
CA LEU A 799 33.30 35.70 -33.27
C LEU A 799 34.37 36.70 -32.89
N ARG A 800 35.48 36.66 -33.62
CA ARG A 800 36.68 37.48 -33.45
C ARG A 800 37.00 38.25 -34.71
N ILE A 801 37.37 39.51 -34.55
CA ILE A 801 37.77 40.45 -35.61
C ILE A 801 38.90 41.31 -35.06
N LEU A 802 40.09 41.17 -35.64
CA LEU A 802 41.29 41.92 -35.31
C LEU A 802 41.38 43.14 -36.25
N PHE A 803 41.56 44.32 -35.68
CA PHE A 803 41.74 45.57 -36.43
C PHE A 803 43.21 45.96 -36.51
#